data_AF-A0A1M6ZJE8-F1
#
_entry.id   AF-A0A1M6ZJE8-F1
#
_cell.length_a   1.000
_cell.length_b   1.000
_cell.length_c   1.000
_cell.angle_alpha   90.00
_cell.angle_beta   90.00
_cell.angle_gamma   90.00
#
_symmetry.space_group_name_H-M   'P 1'
#
loop_
_entity.id
_entity.type
_entity.pdbx_description
1 polymer ?
#
loop_
_entity_poly.entity_id
_entity_poly.type
_entity_poly.pdbx_seq_one_letter_code
_entity_poly.pdbx_strand_id
1 'polypeptide(L)'
;MVGVFVTVASSQMVYAQRGFFKSISNDETAGKVKPIFVENLNKYSVLEMDKFGLKNYLATAPSTGKYTTPGISLDIPLPNGKTETFIIQESSVLTPELQALHTDIRTYKGKGTQNPGYKIRLSLTPEGFDAIILGVGGDAVIIEKIKNTNNLYKSYFSRDALMPVKPASQSRCGTGSDLTKLTSKVSGKTALQSAKFSNGTEIKKFRLAIAATGEYTAAFGGGSASAALATIVAYINEVNAVYESELGVTFQLVSGTNIIYTNPATDPYTATSQSTMLDENQANLDAVIGSSNYDVGHVFGAGGSGSGGGIASTPAVCDNASKGSGVSNIGDEVSYARIFSIQLIAHEIGHQFGMGHSYNSNIPVCTTRDYTTSVEPGSGATVMSYGFTCSNSNPADGVVGDDDYSDTYSGGKKIGPFLNFHVSSIKQALDHIATVSCYTTTASGNTAPVINPMQASYTIPKSTPFYLKGTAYDGNNDPLSYSWEGTDISDLQDVGGNPPPSLDASILENTTHPPFFRSYPPVTTGTDPGLRYYPLLSAVLAGTNNSRGDKLPSVAFNTKHTLTVRDGNGGTTTQDVVVNVDNSGPFLITNDPSGNYTAGNNLPVTWSVNGTNNAPVNCKLVDILLSTDGGNTFTVLASALPNSGSAAVTLPNIATTQARIKIAPSTSTASGNVPSVFFDISNTNFAIQSAACIPYTGQLMTSGNTYCLNGNLTVSSNITIPNEATLIIQSGQLQSVDIQVNGNLEINDGASVKSTGSITIGVHGSNKNSRVKLGTKSFLSLTGSVSQGDPSFAGLYQGVTSIIEMGTNSVVEICGTFTQQSTTYPFIKYVGLSTGKAYCIAKADVSGGNGSVLSNDNQIIGIAMGSVTSLSAGAASFCGPNATKAMCPALWPSGLSEDKFSCGNAPDIVDKINAFCTKPAATGTSSEVTRLGITVQDKANGWPEKVPNGFIAMESKNKGFVITRVLHVSQTPQPGDSVTDPKEGMILYDMQDKCIKLYNGTEWKCIQRSCND
;
A
#
# COMPACT_ATOMS: atom_id res chain seq x y z
N MET A 1 3.44 48.17 54.67
CA MET A 1 2.38 47.41 53.98
C MET A 1 3.01 46.65 52.84
N VAL A 2 2.82 45.34 52.87
CA VAL A 2 3.38 44.34 51.95
C VAL A 2 2.41 44.15 50.78
N GLY A 3 2.94 43.90 49.57
CA GLY A 3 2.21 43.46 48.39
C GLY A 3 3.15 43.47 47.18
N VAL A 4 4.02 42.47 47.01
CA VAL A 4 3.81 41.23 46.23
C VAL A 4 3.24 41.51 44.84
N PHE A 5 4.14 41.60 43.84
CA PHE A 5 3.82 41.32 42.45
C PHE A 5 4.66 40.11 42.01
N VAL A 6 3.96 39.03 41.70
CA VAL A 6 4.52 37.77 41.20
C VAL A 6 4.77 37.92 39.70
N THR A 7 6.03 37.86 39.29
CA THR A 7 6.41 37.69 37.88
C THR A 7 6.35 36.21 37.52
N VAL A 8 5.33 35.83 36.75
CA VAL A 8 5.24 34.49 36.15
C VAL A 8 6.20 34.43 34.97
N ALA A 9 7.36 33.79 35.17
CA ALA A 9 8.25 33.43 34.08
C ALA A 9 7.68 32.17 33.39
N SER A 10 7.01 32.37 32.24
CA SER A 10 6.65 31.27 31.35
C SER A 10 7.91 30.77 30.65
N SER A 11 8.48 29.66 31.13
CA SER A 11 9.53 28.92 30.44
C SER A 11 8.94 28.27 29.18
N GLN A 12 9.02 28.96 28.03
CA GLN A 12 8.84 28.30 26.75
C GLN A 12 10.07 27.43 26.48
N MET A 13 9.92 26.11 26.63
CA MET A 13 10.90 25.15 26.16
C MET A 13 10.97 25.23 24.63
N VAL A 14 12.02 25.88 24.13
CA VAL A 14 12.44 25.74 22.74
C VAL A 14 13.01 24.32 22.59
N TYR A 15 12.29 23.42 21.92
CA TYR A 15 12.85 22.14 21.49
C TYR A 15 13.90 22.43 20.41
N ALA A 16 15.16 22.60 20.82
CA ALA A 16 16.29 22.49 19.90
C ALA A 16 16.26 21.10 19.25
N GLN A 17 16.53 21.01 17.94
CA GLN A 17 16.77 19.73 17.27
C GLN A 17 17.84 18.93 18.03
N ARG A 18 17.49 17.75 18.54
CA ARG A 18 18.39 16.90 19.35
C ARG A 18 19.01 15.81 18.47
N GLY A 19 19.79 16.20 17.46
CA GLY A 19 20.39 15.26 16.52
C GLY A 19 21.72 14.68 17.03
N PHE A 20 21.77 13.36 17.26
CA PHE A 20 23.03 12.62 17.51
C PHE A 20 23.66 12.07 16.22
N PHE A 21 22.92 12.14 15.11
CA PHE A 21 23.32 11.66 13.80
C PHE A 21 23.40 12.81 12.81
N LYS A 22 24.48 12.85 12.04
CA LYS A 22 24.70 13.79 10.94
C LYS A 22 24.83 12.99 9.64
N SER A 23 23.94 13.23 8.68
CA SER A 23 24.10 12.67 7.33
C SER A 23 25.33 13.28 6.64
N ILE A 24 26.12 12.42 6.01
CA ILE A 24 27.32 12.77 5.27
C ILE A 24 27.00 12.82 3.77
N SER A 25 27.49 13.86 3.07
CA SER A 25 27.29 13.99 1.62
C SER A 25 28.13 12.97 0.83
N ASN A 26 27.71 12.64 -0.39
CA ASN A 26 28.43 11.67 -1.24
C ASN A 26 29.90 12.04 -1.47
N ASP A 27 30.22 13.32 -1.64
CA ASP A 27 31.59 13.80 -1.83
C ASP A 27 32.44 13.60 -0.58
N GLU A 28 31.88 13.88 0.61
CA GLU A 28 32.54 13.61 1.88
C GLU A 28 32.71 12.10 2.14
N THR A 29 31.74 11.28 1.73
CA THR A 29 31.81 9.81 1.83
C THR A 29 32.98 9.26 1.03
N ALA A 30 33.18 9.71 -0.21
CA ALA A 30 34.28 9.26 -1.07
C ALA A 30 35.67 9.54 -0.45
N GLY A 31 35.79 10.59 0.37
CA GLY A 31 37.02 10.93 1.09
C GLY A 31 37.21 10.20 2.42
N LYS A 32 36.16 9.63 3.02
CA LYS A 32 36.18 9.05 4.38
C LYS A 32 35.96 7.54 4.45
N VAL A 33 35.35 6.94 3.42
CA VAL A 33 34.94 5.53 3.40
C VAL A 33 35.59 4.82 2.23
N LYS A 34 36.24 3.68 2.49
CA LYS A 34 36.75 2.82 1.40
C LYS A 34 35.57 2.13 0.70
N PRO A 35 35.51 2.13 -0.65
CA PRO A 35 34.40 1.56 -1.41
C PRO A 35 34.05 0.11 -1.03
N ILE A 36 35.05 -0.71 -0.71
CA ILE A 36 34.89 -2.12 -0.34
C ILE A 36 33.93 -2.36 0.84
N PHE A 37 33.72 -1.40 1.74
CA PHE A 37 32.83 -1.58 2.90
C PHE A 37 31.36 -1.26 2.63
N VAL A 38 31.04 -0.82 1.41
CA VAL A 38 29.70 -0.42 0.97
C VAL A 38 29.35 -0.95 -0.43
N GLU A 39 30.26 -1.71 -1.08
CA GLU A 39 30.05 -2.28 -2.41
C GLU A 39 28.97 -3.37 -2.44
N ASN A 40 28.63 -3.93 -1.28
CA ASN A 40 27.52 -4.86 -1.08
C ASN A 40 26.14 -4.17 -1.04
N LEU A 41 26.06 -2.87 -1.31
CA LEU A 41 24.83 -2.07 -1.30
C LEU A 41 24.66 -1.27 -2.59
N ASN A 42 23.44 -1.28 -3.14
CA ASN A 42 23.06 -0.49 -4.30
C ASN A 42 22.78 0.98 -3.95
N LYS A 43 22.08 1.20 -2.83
CA LYS A 43 21.78 2.53 -2.28
C LYS A 43 21.91 2.51 -0.77
N TYR A 44 22.49 3.57 -0.23
CA TYR A 44 22.71 3.73 1.20
C TYR A 44 22.91 5.21 1.55
N SER A 45 22.79 5.53 2.83
CA SER A 45 23.20 6.80 3.43
C SER A 45 24.34 6.54 4.42
N VAL A 46 25.29 7.48 4.51
CA VAL A 46 26.34 7.45 5.53
C VAL A 46 26.00 8.43 6.64
N LEU A 47 26.07 7.96 7.88
CA LEU A 47 25.78 8.73 9.07
C LEU A 47 27.05 8.85 9.92
N GLU A 48 27.33 10.05 10.39
CA GLU A 48 28.31 10.32 11.44
C GLU A 48 27.58 10.47 12.77
N MET A 49 28.01 9.75 13.80
CA MET A 49 27.33 9.68 15.09
C MET A 49 28.15 10.30 16.24
N ASP A 50 27.50 11.12 17.07
CA ASP A 50 28.04 11.51 18.38
C ASP A 50 27.83 10.36 19.39
N LYS A 51 28.82 9.45 19.44
CA LYS A 51 28.79 8.27 20.30
C LYS A 51 28.68 8.61 21.79
N PHE A 52 29.37 9.66 22.26
CA PHE A 52 29.39 9.99 23.68
C PHE A 52 28.07 10.66 24.09
N GLY A 53 27.58 11.61 23.30
CA GLY A 53 26.28 12.24 23.51
C GLY A 53 25.15 11.22 23.50
N LEU A 54 25.11 10.33 22.50
CA LEU A 54 24.08 9.29 22.39
C LEU A 54 24.11 8.32 23.56
N LYS A 55 25.30 7.89 24.01
CA LYS A 55 25.45 6.99 25.17
C LYS A 55 24.83 7.59 26.44
N ASN A 56 25.18 8.83 26.76
CA ASN A 56 24.66 9.49 27.95
C ASN A 56 23.15 9.73 27.85
N TYR A 57 22.66 10.00 26.64
CA TYR A 57 21.24 10.20 26.40
C TYR A 57 20.44 8.90 26.57
N LEU A 58 20.85 7.82 25.91
CA LEU A 58 20.17 6.52 25.99
C LEU A 58 20.20 5.92 27.40
N ALA A 59 21.23 6.21 28.20
CA ALA A 59 21.28 5.81 29.61
C ALA A 59 20.14 6.41 30.47
N THR A 60 19.43 7.43 29.97
CA THR A 60 18.24 8.01 30.62
C THR A 60 16.93 7.33 30.22
N ALA A 61 16.95 6.38 29.27
CA ALA A 61 15.76 5.69 28.81
C ALA A 61 15.18 4.82 29.95
N PRO A 62 13.86 4.86 30.19
CA PRO A 62 13.24 4.01 31.20
C PRO A 62 13.28 2.54 30.75
N SER A 63 13.42 1.64 31.74
CA SER A 63 13.34 0.19 31.53
C SER A 63 11.93 -0.27 31.22
N THR A 64 11.81 -1.19 30.27
CA THR A 64 10.56 -1.87 29.93
C THR A 64 10.01 -2.63 31.15
N GLY A 65 8.79 -2.27 31.59
CA GLY A 65 8.07 -3.01 32.64
C GLY A 65 8.15 -2.46 34.07
N LYS A 66 8.78 -1.30 34.33
CA LYS A 66 8.83 -0.72 35.69
C LYS A 66 8.00 0.54 35.92
N TYR A 67 7.53 1.25 34.90
CA TYR A 67 6.75 2.49 35.10
C TYR A 67 5.84 2.80 33.90
N THR A 68 4.72 3.47 34.16
CA THR A 68 3.82 4.13 33.19
C THR A 68 4.45 5.35 32.49
N THR A 69 5.77 5.53 32.60
CA THR A 69 6.48 6.68 32.01
C THR A 69 6.66 6.52 30.50
N PRO A 70 6.36 7.56 29.71
CA PRO A 70 6.69 7.58 28.29
C PRO A 70 8.21 7.45 28.10
N GLY A 71 8.63 6.69 27.07
CA GLY A 71 10.03 6.55 26.71
C GLY A 71 10.67 7.89 26.28
N ILE A 72 11.95 7.86 25.91
CA ILE A 72 12.67 9.05 25.44
C ILE A 72 12.60 9.17 23.91
N SER A 73 12.50 10.38 23.38
CA SER A 73 12.47 10.60 21.93
C SER A 73 13.86 10.52 21.30
N LEU A 74 14.03 9.78 20.22
CA LEU A 74 15.28 9.69 19.46
C LEU A 74 15.01 9.86 17.96
N ASP A 75 15.66 10.87 17.36
CA ASP A 75 15.60 11.12 15.92
C ASP A 75 16.59 10.21 15.18
N ILE A 76 16.07 9.42 14.22
CA ILE A 76 16.85 8.52 13.39
C ILE A 76 16.70 8.93 11.91
N PRO A 77 17.80 9.34 11.25
CA PRO A 77 17.81 9.55 9.80
C PRO A 77 17.59 8.22 9.06
N LEU A 78 16.69 8.23 8.09
CA LEU A 78 16.38 7.08 7.23
C LEU A 78 17.11 7.18 5.88
N PRO A 79 17.33 6.06 5.16
CA PRO A 79 18.04 6.07 3.88
C PRO A 79 17.34 6.87 2.77
N ASN A 80 16.06 7.19 2.94
CA ASN A 80 15.26 7.99 2.00
C ASN A 80 15.41 9.51 2.22
N GLY A 81 16.31 9.94 3.09
CA GLY A 81 16.55 11.35 3.41
C GLY A 81 15.54 11.97 4.38
N LYS A 82 14.56 11.20 4.86
CA LYS A 82 13.64 11.62 5.93
C LYS A 82 14.25 11.29 7.29
N THR A 83 13.68 11.87 8.34
CA THR A 83 13.97 11.52 9.74
C THR A 83 12.69 10.99 10.36
N GLU A 84 12.79 9.91 11.13
CA GLU A 84 11.71 9.43 12.01
C GLU A 84 12.11 9.62 13.46
N THR A 85 11.20 10.11 14.29
CA THR A 85 11.40 10.16 15.75
C THR A 85 10.77 8.94 16.41
N PHE A 86 11.57 8.17 17.13
CA PHE A 86 11.12 7.01 17.90
C PHE A 86 11.00 7.33 19.38
N ILE A 87 9.99 6.76 20.06
CA ILE A 87 9.95 6.69 21.52
C ILE A 87 10.67 5.41 21.96
N ILE A 88 11.83 5.58 22.60
CA ILE A 88 12.78 4.52 22.96
C ILE A 88 12.64 4.15 24.44
N GLN A 89 12.72 2.85 24.72
CA GLN A 89 12.80 2.26 26.06
C GLN A 89 13.91 1.22 26.12
N GLU A 90 14.54 1.06 27.28
CA GLU A 90 15.54 0.02 27.49
C GLU A 90 14.86 -1.37 27.49
N SER A 91 15.36 -2.27 26.66
CA SER A 91 14.88 -3.64 26.50
C SER A 91 16.10 -4.55 26.42
N SER A 92 16.64 -4.89 27.59
CA SER A 92 17.87 -5.70 27.68
C SER A 92 17.66 -7.10 27.10
N VAL A 93 18.58 -7.49 26.20
CA VAL A 93 18.72 -8.87 25.72
C VAL A 93 19.43 -9.73 26.77
N LEU A 94 20.28 -9.15 27.62
CA LEU A 94 21.01 -9.87 28.66
C LEU A 94 20.10 -10.15 29.87
N THR A 95 20.40 -11.21 30.63
CA THR A 95 19.86 -11.35 31.98
C THR A 95 20.36 -10.22 32.90
N PRO A 96 19.65 -9.92 34.00
CA PRO A 96 20.13 -8.93 34.98
C PRO A 96 21.55 -9.18 35.47
N GLU A 97 21.93 -10.45 35.67
CA GLU A 97 23.25 -10.86 36.12
C GLU A 97 24.32 -10.56 35.07
N LEU A 98 24.09 -10.91 33.80
CA LEU A 98 25.01 -10.61 32.70
C LEU A 98 25.09 -9.11 32.41
N GLN A 99 23.96 -8.40 32.49
CA GLN A 99 23.91 -6.95 32.30
C GLN A 99 24.73 -6.20 33.36
N ALA A 100 24.82 -6.73 34.59
CA ALA A 100 25.65 -6.17 35.66
C ALA A 100 27.15 -6.36 35.38
N LEU A 101 27.54 -7.44 34.69
CA LEU A 101 28.93 -7.68 34.27
C LEU A 101 29.31 -6.87 33.02
N HIS A 102 28.36 -6.63 32.13
CA HIS A 102 28.55 -5.93 30.86
C HIS A 102 27.73 -4.63 30.79
N THR A 103 28.05 -3.69 31.69
CA THR A 103 27.28 -2.43 31.85
C THR A 103 27.29 -1.51 30.62
N ASP A 104 28.25 -1.72 29.72
CA ASP A 104 28.53 -1.00 28.49
C ASP A 104 27.84 -1.58 27.24
N ILE A 105 27.22 -2.75 27.35
CA ILE A 105 26.36 -3.35 26.32
C ILE A 105 24.91 -3.08 26.68
N ARG A 106 24.20 -2.25 25.90
CA ARG A 106 22.80 -1.89 26.14
C ARG A 106 21.95 -2.04 24.89
N THR A 107 20.74 -2.56 25.05
CA THR A 107 19.77 -2.74 23.97
C THR A 107 18.45 -2.08 24.29
N TYR A 108 17.80 -1.58 23.24
CA TYR A 108 16.61 -0.76 23.35
C TYR A 108 15.62 -1.13 22.25
N LYS A 109 14.36 -0.80 22.47
CA LYS A 109 13.30 -0.89 21.47
C LYS A 109 12.47 0.37 21.45
N GLY A 110 11.76 0.63 20.36
CA GLY A 110 10.87 1.78 20.26
C GLY A 110 9.89 1.76 19.11
N LYS A 111 8.99 2.74 19.13
CA LYS A 111 7.91 2.94 18.14
C LYS A 111 8.01 4.34 17.54
N GLY A 112 7.80 4.45 16.23
CA GLY A 112 7.77 5.73 15.52
C GLY A 112 6.63 6.62 16.02
N THR A 113 6.83 7.93 15.98
CA THR A 113 5.82 8.93 16.40
C THR A 113 5.11 9.55 15.21
N GLN A 114 5.82 9.72 14.09
CA GLN A 114 5.22 10.15 12.84
C GLN A 114 4.60 8.97 12.11
N ASN A 115 5.27 7.80 12.16
CA ASN A 115 4.77 6.56 11.59
C ASN A 115 4.68 5.47 12.69
N PRO A 116 3.51 5.30 13.33
CA PRO A 116 3.34 4.35 14.43
C PRO A 116 3.59 2.87 14.06
N GLY A 117 3.54 2.54 12.77
CA GLY A 117 3.88 1.22 12.24
C GLY A 117 5.38 0.92 12.22
N TYR A 118 6.25 1.93 12.37
CA TYR A 118 7.70 1.72 12.37
C TYR A 118 8.17 1.28 13.75
N LYS A 119 8.89 0.17 13.80
CA LYS A 119 9.44 -0.40 15.04
C LYS A 119 10.95 -0.46 14.93
N ILE A 120 11.65 0.02 15.94
CA ILE A 120 13.12 -0.02 16.01
C ILE A 120 13.57 -0.93 17.13
N ARG A 121 14.59 -1.73 16.86
CA ARG A 121 15.48 -2.28 17.89
C ARG A 121 16.88 -1.80 17.63
N LEU A 122 17.53 -1.30 18.68
CA LEU A 122 18.89 -0.76 18.58
C LEU A 122 19.75 -1.25 19.73
N SER A 123 21.04 -1.36 19.44
CA SER A 123 22.08 -1.82 20.34
C SER A 123 23.16 -0.74 20.39
N LEU A 124 23.61 -0.37 21.59
CA LEU A 124 24.78 0.47 21.78
C LEU A 124 25.79 -0.30 22.63
N THR A 125 26.91 -0.65 22.00
CA THR A 125 27.96 -1.50 22.58
C THR A 125 29.33 -0.83 22.46
N PRO A 126 30.40 -1.40 23.03
CA PRO A 126 31.76 -0.96 22.75
C PRO A 126 32.08 -0.96 21.26
N GLU A 127 31.58 -1.96 20.53
CA GLU A 127 31.81 -2.12 19.10
C GLU A 127 31.11 -1.05 18.26
N GLY A 128 29.92 -0.60 18.64
CA GLY A 128 29.22 0.45 17.90
C GLY A 128 27.74 0.60 18.23
N PHE A 129 27.06 1.33 17.35
CA PHE A 129 25.61 1.41 17.27
C PHE A 129 25.10 0.55 16.11
N ASP A 130 24.19 -0.37 16.40
CA ASP A 130 23.50 -1.18 15.40
C ASP A 130 22.00 -1.04 15.58
N ALA A 131 21.23 -1.00 14.50
CA ALA A 131 19.79 -0.94 14.57
C ALA A 131 19.10 -1.61 13.38
N ILE A 132 17.96 -2.21 13.66
CA ILE A 132 16.98 -2.64 12.67
C ILE A 132 15.68 -1.86 12.87
N ILE A 133 15.11 -1.37 11.77
CA ILE A 133 13.79 -0.73 11.74
C ILE A 133 12.88 -1.52 10.82
N LEU A 134 11.76 -2.00 11.33
CA LEU A 134 10.75 -2.74 10.56
C LEU A 134 9.61 -1.82 10.11
N GLY A 135 9.00 -2.15 8.98
CA GLY A 135 7.78 -1.52 8.46
C GLY A 135 7.98 -0.28 7.59
N VAL A 136 9.22 0.16 7.34
CA VAL A 136 9.52 1.41 6.61
C VAL A 136 9.17 1.25 5.13
N GLY A 137 7.98 1.71 4.74
CA GLY A 137 7.47 1.53 3.37
C GLY A 137 7.35 0.06 2.95
N GLY A 138 7.04 -0.82 3.92
CA GLY A 138 6.97 -2.27 3.71
C GLY A 138 8.33 -2.97 3.63
N ASP A 139 9.39 -2.35 4.14
CA ASP A 139 10.77 -2.87 4.12
C ASP A 139 11.46 -2.74 5.48
N ALA A 140 12.58 -3.45 5.64
CA ALA A 140 13.48 -3.28 6.78
C ALA A 140 14.57 -2.25 6.45
N VAL A 141 14.96 -1.45 7.44
CA VAL A 141 16.15 -0.58 7.37
C VAL A 141 17.18 -1.11 8.36
N ILE A 142 18.40 -1.25 7.88
CA ILE A 142 19.56 -1.62 8.71
C ILE A 142 20.45 -0.40 8.89
N ILE A 143 20.93 -0.19 10.11
CA ILE A 143 21.98 0.76 10.45
C ILE A 143 23.08 -0.01 11.15
N GLU A 144 24.28 0.02 10.59
CA GLU A 144 25.42 -0.72 11.12
C GLU A 144 26.71 0.08 10.97
N LYS A 145 27.69 -0.20 11.82
CA LYS A 145 28.99 0.47 11.79
C LYS A 145 29.77 0.11 10.53
N ILE A 146 30.40 1.10 9.91
CA ILE A 146 31.34 0.85 8.81
C ILE A 146 32.65 0.34 9.42
N LYS A 147 33.09 -0.87 9.01
CA LYS A 147 34.35 -1.48 9.48
C LYS A 147 35.54 -0.53 9.31
N ASN A 148 36.47 -0.57 10.27
CA ASN A 148 37.67 0.28 10.33
C ASN A 148 37.40 1.79 10.37
N THR A 149 36.23 2.21 10.85
CA THR A 149 35.93 3.62 11.14
C THR A 149 35.54 3.80 12.61
N ASN A 150 35.67 5.03 13.13
CA ASN A 150 35.38 5.30 14.54
C ASN A 150 33.90 5.59 14.79
N ASN A 151 33.29 6.44 13.96
CA ASN A 151 31.96 7.01 14.19
C ASN A 151 31.08 7.05 12.92
N LEU A 152 31.43 6.30 11.86
CA LEU A 152 30.67 6.25 10.62
C LEU A 152 29.82 4.98 10.52
N TYR A 153 28.60 5.16 10.05
CA TYR A 153 27.58 4.13 9.95
C TYR A 153 26.96 4.16 8.55
N LYS A 154 26.58 2.98 8.05
CA LYS A 154 25.81 2.85 6.81
C LYS A 154 24.36 2.55 7.17
N SER A 155 23.43 3.24 6.50
CA SER A 155 21.99 3.04 6.63
C SER A 155 21.41 2.69 5.27
N TYR A 156 20.71 1.57 5.15
CA TYR A 156 20.17 1.08 3.88
C TYR A 156 18.86 0.33 4.08
N PHE A 157 18.05 0.29 3.02
CA PHE A 157 16.88 -0.59 2.95
C PHE A 157 17.32 -2.01 2.58
N SER A 158 16.63 -3.04 3.08
CA SER A 158 16.93 -4.42 2.69
C SER A 158 16.89 -4.59 1.17
N ARG A 159 15.93 -3.97 0.47
CA ARG A 159 15.86 -4.02 -1.00
C ARG A 159 17.10 -3.51 -1.73
N ASP A 160 17.94 -2.72 -1.07
CA ASP A 160 19.16 -2.17 -1.65
C ASP A 160 20.40 -3.03 -1.32
N ALA A 161 20.24 -4.10 -0.52
CA ALA A 161 21.29 -5.09 -0.31
C ALA A 161 21.54 -5.90 -1.58
N LEU A 162 22.80 -6.02 -1.97
CA LEU A 162 23.20 -6.77 -3.15
C LEU A 162 23.45 -8.23 -2.78
N MET A 163 22.88 -9.11 -3.58
CA MET A 163 23.20 -10.53 -3.57
C MET A 163 24.68 -10.75 -3.90
N PRO A 164 25.33 -11.74 -3.27
CA PRO A 164 26.74 -12.02 -3.48
C PRO A 164 27.06 -12.52 -4.90
N VAL A 165 28.27 -12.22 -5.36
CA VAL A 165 28.84 -12.80 -6.58
C VAL A 165 29.66 -14.02 -6.15
N LYS A 166 29.05 -15.22 -6.30
CA LYS A 166 29.55 -16.57 -5.95
C LYS A 166 29.23 -17.02 -4.52
N PRO A 167 28.40 -18.07 -4.33
CA PRO A 167 28.44 -18.84 -3.09
C PRO A 167 29.83 -19.47 -3.00
N ALA A 168 30.53 -19.25 -1.89
CA ALA A 168 31.71 -20.06 -1.61
C ALA A 168 31.23 -21.52 -1.59
N SER A 169 31.83 -22.36 -2.43
CA SER A 169 31.50 -23.77 -2.49
C SER A 169 31.47 -24.37 -1.08
N GLN A 170 30.32 -24.94 -0.69
CA GLN A 170 30.10 -25.88 0.42
C GLN A 170 29.43 -25.41 1.75
N SER A 171 29.12 -24.13 1.98
CA SER A 171 28.37 -23.73 3.19
C SER A 171 26.85 -23.80 2.95
N ARG A 172 26.23 -24.93 3.32
CA ARG A 172 24.80 -25.24 3.11
C ARG A 172 23.98 -24.92 4.35
N CYS A 173 22.68 -24.63 4.19
CA CYS A 173 21.72 -24.75 5.28
C CYS A 173 21.15 -26.19 5.31
N GLY A 174 20.79 -26.74 6.47
CA GLY A 174 20.30 -28.11 6.57
C GLY A 174 19.67 -28.45 7.91
N THR A 175 19.09 -29.65 8.01
CA THR A 175 18.50 -30.14 9.27
C THR A 175 19.16 -31.45 9.72
N GLY A 176 19.41 -31.59 11.02
CA GLY A 176 20.07 -32.76 11.62
C GLY A 176 19.21 -34.03 11.68
N SER A 177 17.93 -33.94 11.29
CA SER A 177 17.06 -35.11 11.17
C SER A 177 17.41 -35.90 9.93
N ASP A 178 18.14 -37.00 10.14
CA ASP A 178 18.43 -38.07 9.19
C ASP A 178 17.40 -38.21 8.05
N LEU A 179 17.92 -38.26 6.83
CA LEU A 179 17.27 -38.72 5.59
C LEU A 179 16.56 -40.09 5.70
N THR A 180 16.59 -40.76 6.85
CA THR A 180 16.01 -42.10 7.07
C THR A 180 14.62 -42.08 7.72
N LYS A 181 14.14 -40.95 8.28
CA LYS A 181 12.82 -40.89 8.96
C LYS A 181 11.63 -40.48 8.07
N LEU A 182 11.87 -40.11 6.80
CA LEU A 182 10.82 -39.62 5.88
C LEU A 182 10.14 -40.72 5.03
N THR A 183 10.55 -41.98 5.11
CA THR A 183 9.97 -43.07 4.30
C THR A 183 8.69 -43.69 4.86
N SER A 184 8.16 -43.19 5.98
CA SER A 184 6.99 -43.81 6.62
C SER A 184 5.98 -42.80 7.16
N LYS A 185 5.34 -42.03 6.25
CA LYS A 185 3.95 -41.51 6.40
C LYS A 185 3.54 -40.52 5.28
N VAL A 186 3.41 -40.94 4.02
CA VAL A 186 2.44 -40.28 3.11
C VAL A 186 1.90 -41.31 2.13
N SER A 187 0.85 -42.02 2.56
CA SER A 187 -0.11 -42.61 1.63
C SER A 187 -1.45 -41.93 1.94
N GLY A 188 -1.80 -40.94 1.11
CA GLY A 188 -3.13 -40.33 1.14
C GLY A 188 -3.14 -38.81 1.13
N LYS A 189 -3.35 -38.25 -0.07
CA LYS A 189 -3.88 -36.92 -0.40
C LYS A 189 -3.06 -35.71 0.09
N THR A 190 -2.77 -34.82 -0.84
CA THR A 190 -2.42 -33.40 -0.64
C THR A 190 -3.32 -32.77 0.43
N ALA A 191 -2.88 -32.76 1.68
CA ALA A 191 -3.62 -32.11 2.75
C ALA A 191 -3.40 -30.61 2.60
N LEU A 192 -4.45 -29.90 2.16
CA LEU A 192 -4.53 -28.44 2.22
C LEU A 192 -4.28 -28.01 3.67
N GLN A 193 -3.05 -27.61 4.02
CA GLN A 193 -2.74 -27.21 5.39
C GLN A 193 -3.59 -25.99 5.76
N SER A 194 -4.33 -26.07 6.85
CA SER A 194 -5.09 -24.92 7.38
C SER A 194 -4.12 -24.02 8.14
N ALA A 195 -3.94 -22.79 7.67
CA ALA A 195 -3.02 -21.82 8.27
C ALA A 195 -3.75 -20.79 9.15
N LYS A 196 -5.00 -21.06 9.53
CA LYS A 196 -5.82 -20.21 10.41
C LYS A 196 -5.32 -20.21 11.86
N PHE A 197 -4.99 -19.03 12.39
CA PHE A 197 -4.66 -18.78 13.80
C PHE A 197 -4.85 -17.30 14.17
N SER A 198 -4.75 -17.00 15.46
CA SER A 198 -4.62 -15.64 15.99
C SER A 198 -3.63 -15.67 17.15
N ASN A 199 -2.72 -14.70 17.20
CA ASN A 199 -1.63 -14.59 18.16
C ASN A 199 -1.38 -13.13 18.56
N GLY A 200 -0.68 -12.89 19.68
CA GLY A 200 -0.09 -11.58 20.01
C GLY A 200 -0.62 -10.85 21.25
N THR A 201 -1.50 -11.48 22.03
CA THR A 201 -1.90 -10.98 23.37
C THR A 201 -0.81 -11.20 24.43
N GLU A 202 0.20 -12.00 24.10
CA GLU A 202 1.27 -12.42 24.98
C GLU A 202 2.61 -12.45 24.23
N ILE A 203 3.69 -12.09 24.92
CA ILE A 203 5.06 -12.33 24.48
C ILE A 203 5.63 -13.52 25.25
N LYS A 204 6.14 -14.51 24.52
CA LYS A 204 6.80 -15.71 25.06
C LYS A 204 8.31 -15.50 25.07
N LYS A 205 8.91 -15.53 26.26
CA LYS A 205 10.33 -15.31 26.49
C LYS A 205 11.07 -16.62 26.69
N PHE A 206 12.03 -16.90 25.80
CA PHE A 206 12.91 -18.06 25.86
C PHE A 206 14.32 -17.66 26.29
N ARG A 207 14.95 -18.49 27.12
CA ARG A 207 16.36 -18.37 27.52
C ARG A 207 17.24 -18.93 26.41
N LEU A 208 18.05 -18.08 25.81
CA LEU A 208 18.92 -18.43 24.69
C LEU A 208 20.38 -18.47 25.15
N ALA A 209 21.06 -19.59 24.88
CA ALA A 209 22.50 -19.71 25.08
C ALA A 209 23.20 -19.70 23.72
N ILE A 210 24.02 -18.67 23.46
CA ILE A 210 24.85 -18.56 22.26
C ILE A 210 26.32 -18.76 22.65
N ALA A 211 26.93 -19.81 22.11
CA ALA A 211 28.37 -20.01 22.11
C ALA A 211 29.03 -19.39 20.86
N ALA A 212 30.35 -19.23 20.88
CA ALA A 212 31.09 -18.78 19.69
C ALA A 212 32.45 -19.47 19.58
N THR A 213 32.79 -19.90 18.35
CA THR A 213 34.10 -20.49 18.06
C THR A 213 35.22 -19.45 18.11
N GLY A 214 36.47 -19.91 18.19
CA GLY A 214 37.66 -19.06 18.09
C GLY A 214 37.71 -18.27 16.79
N GLU A 215 37.27 -18.85 15.68
CA GLU A 215 37.21 -18.20 14.37
C GLU A 215 36.20 -17.06 14.35
N TYR A 216 35.00 -17.28 14.92
CA TYR A 216 34.01 -16.21 15.05
C TYR A 216 34.57 -15.05 15.88
N THR A 217 35.17 -15.38 17.04
CA THR A 217 35.73 -14.37 17.93
C THR A 217 36.87 -13.59 17.27
N ALA A 218 37.71 -14.25 16.46
CA ALA A 218 38.72 -13.57 15.67
C ALA A 218 38.11 -12.64 14.60
N ALA A 219 37.10 -13.10 13.88
CA ALA A 219 36.50 -12.38 12.74
C ALA A 219 35.62 -11.18 13.15
N PHE A 220 34.83 -11.32 14.22
CA PHE A 220 33.82 -10.33 14.61
C PHE A 220 34.12 -9.66 15.95
N GLY A 221 34.89 -10.31 16.83
CA GLY A 221 35.34 -9.74 18.11
C GLY A 221 36.80 -9.27 18.12
N GLY A 222 37.52 -9.33 17.00
CA GLY A 222 38.94 -8.99 16.93
C GLY A 222 39.82 -9.82 17.89
N GLY A 223 39.39 -11.04 18.23
CA GLY A 223 40.04 -11.93 19.19
C GLY A 223 39.61 -11.74 20.65
N SER A 224 38.73 -10.78 20.95
CA SER A 224 38.21 -10.52 22.29
C SER A 224 36.85 -11.17 22.52
N ALA A 225 36.73 -11.99 23.56
CA ALA A 225 35.45 -12.60 23.94
C ALA A 225 34.38 -11.55 24.32
N SER A 226 34.79 -10.42 24.92
CA SER A 226 33.84 -9.35 25.27
C SER A 226 33.32 -8.59 24.04
N ALA A 227 34.18 -8.39 23.03
CA ALA A 227 33.76 -7.79 21.76
C ALA A 227 32.87 -8.73 20.96
N ALA A 228 33.19 -10.03 20.92
CA ALA A 228 32.32 -11.05 20.32
C ALA A 228 30.95 -11.16 21.03
N LEU A 229 30.92 -11.03 22.37
CA LEU A 229 29.64 -10.95 23.09
C LEU A 229 28.81 -9.73 22.65
N ALA A 230 29.44 -8.58 22.43
CA ALA A 230 28.76 -7.38 21.96
C ALA A 230 28.14 -7.56 20.56
N THR A 231 28.83 -8.24 19.63
CA THR A 231 28.28 -8.54 18.30
C THR A 231 27.16 -9.57 18.36
N ILE A 232 27.27 -10.61 19.21
CA ILE A 232 26.21 -11.59 19.47
C ILE A 232 24.96 -10.88 20.00
N VAL A 233 25.10 -10.00 20.99
CA VAL A 233 23.97 -9.23 21.54
C VAL A 233 23.30 -8.38 20.46
N ALA A 234 24.08 -7.75 19.57
CA ALA A 234 23.51 -6.96 18.48
C ALA A 234 22.65 -7.82 17.54
N TYR A 235 23.16 -8.97 17.09
CA TYR A 235 22.39 -9.88 16.24
C TYR A 235 21.13 -10.41 16.92
N ILE A 236 21.22 -10.86 18.17
CA ILE A 236 20.04 -11.37 18.88
C ILE A 236 19.02 -10.26 19.12
N ASN A 237 19.46 -9.01 19.31
CA ASN A 237 18.54 -7.89 19.38
C ASN A 237 17.83 -7.61 18.04
N GLU A 238 18.50 -7.83 16.90
CA GLU A 238 17.90 -7.72 15.57
C GLU A 238 16.95 -8.89 15.27
N VAL A 239 17.32 -10.12 15.63
CA VAL A 239 16.47 -11.32 15.52
C VAL A 239 15.22 -11.18 16.39
N ASN A 240 15.34 -10.60 17.59
CA ASN A 240 14.20 -10.26 18.43
C ASN A 240 13.22 -9.30 17.74
N ALA A 241 13.66 -8.43 16.84
CA ALA A 241 12.73 -7.57 16.09
C ALA A 241 11.80 -8.40 15.20
N VAL A 242 12.37 -9.42 14.53
CA VAL A 242 11.65 -10.33 13.64
C VAL A 242 10.72 -11.26 14.45
N TYR A 243 11.26 -11.94 15.46
CA TYR A 243 10.50 -12.93 16.25
C TYR A 243 9.41 -12.28 17.11
N GLU A 244 9.63 -11.08 17.65
CA GLU A 244 8.58 -10.37 18.37
C GLU A 244 7.45 -9.96 17.42
N SER A 245 7.78 -9.49 16.22
CA SER A 245 6.79 -9.05 15.23
C SER A 245 5.97 -10.20 14.64
N GLU A 246 6.62 -11.31 14.27
CA GLU A 246 5.97 -12.41 13.55
C GLU A 246 5.35 -13.47 14.48
N LEU A 247 6.00 -13.77 15.61
CA LEU A 247 5.63 -14.91 16.48
C LEU A 247 5.22 -14.49 17.91
N GLY A 248 5.44 -13.23 18.30
CA GLY A 248 5.32 -12.83 19.70
C GLY A 248 6.34 -13.57 20.59
N VAL A 249 7.53 -13.85 20.06
CA VAL A 249 8.62 -14.53 20.77
C VAL A 249 9.77 -13.55 21.01
N THR A 250 10.38 -13.60 22.19
CA THR A 250 11.56 -12.81 22.52
C THR A 250 12.62 -13.70 23.17
N PHE A 251 13.88 -13.47 22.86
CA PHE A 251 15.02 -14.19 23.39
C PHE A 251 15.75 -13.35 24.44
N GLN A 252 16.05 -13.98 25.58
CA GLN A 252 16.95 -13.44 26.60
C GLN A 252 18.21 -14.28 26.66
N LEU A 253 19.36 -13.67 26.44
CA LEU A 253 20.66 -14.33 26.52
C LEU A 253 21.01 -14.67 27.97
N VAL A 254 21.26 -15.96 28.19
CA VAL A 254 21.72 -16.52 29.48
C VAL A 254 23.19 -16.94 29.46
N SER A 255 23.86 -16.84 28.31
CA SER A 255 25.29 -17.08 28.16
C SER A 255 26.11 -15.78 28.10
N GLY A 256 27.32 -15.83 28.66
CA GLY A 256 28.30 -14.74 28.63
C GLY A 256 29.62 -15.16 27.97
N THR A 257 30.73 -14.52 28.36
CA THR A 257 32.05 -14.77 27.75
C THR A 257 32.67 -16.13 28.08
N ASN A 258 32.07 -16.91 28.98
CA ASN A 258 32.58 -18.22 29.40
C ASN A 258 32.39 -19.34 28.36
N ILE A 259 31.58 -19.11 27.33
CA ILE A 259 31.38 -20.02 26.18
C ILE A 259 31.72 -19.36 24.84
N ILE A 260 32.49 -18.28 24.90
CA ILE A 260 33.03 -17.56 23.74
C ILE A 260 34.53 -17.82 23.73
N TYR A 261 34.97 -18.64 22.79
CA TYR A 261 36.35 -19.07 22.72
C TYR A 261 37.17 -18.09 21.87
N THR A 262 38.39 -17.79 22.30
CA THR A 262 39.28 -16.81 21.61
C THR A 262 40.38 -17.48 20.80
N ASN A 263 40.60 -18.78 20.98
CA ASN A 263 41.66 -19.53 20.31
C ASN A 263 41.06 -20.68 19.48
N PRO A 264 41.05 -20.57 18.14
CA PRO A 264 40.58 -21.62 17.24
C PRO A 264 41.20 -23.00 17.48
N ALA A 265 42.45 -23.05 17.96
CA ALA A 265 43.15 -24.33 18.14
C ALA A 265 42.75 -25.09 19.41
N THR A 266 42.04 -24.44 20.35
CA THR A 266 41.72 -25.02 21.66
C THR A 266 40.26 -24.91 22.04
N ASP A 267 39.42 -24.38 21.15
CA ASP A 267 37.98 -24.39 21.36
C ASP A 267 37.42 -25.82 21.17
N PRO A 268 36.20 -26.11 21.68
CA PRO A 268 35.63 -27.45 21.62
C PRO A 268 34.96 -27.76 20.27
N TYR A 269 35.17 -26.94 19.23
CA TYR A 269 34.40 -27.02 17.99
C TYR A 269 35.25 -27.43 16.78
N THR A 270 34.71 -28.36 16.01
CA THR A 270 35.22 -28.69 14.68
C THR A 270 34.66 -27.70 13.67
N ALA A 271 35.21 -26.47 13.63
CA ALA A 271 34.71 -25.36 12.81
C ALA A 271 34.64 -25.64 11.29
N THR A 272 35.30 -26.69 10.82
CA THR A 272 35.25 -27.17 9.42
C THR A 272 34.03 -28.04 9.12
N SER A 273 33.23 -28.44 10.13
CA SER A 273 32.07 -29.32 9.97
C SER A 273 30.90 -28.86 10.85
N GLN A 274 29.96 -28.11 10.24
CA GLN A 274 28.76 -27.64 10.94
C GLN A 274 27.91 -28.78 11.51
N SER A 275 27.83 -29.93 10.82
CA SER A 275 27.11 -31.11 11.31
C SER A 275 27.71 -31.68 12.59
N THR A 276 29.04 -31.66 12.71
CA THR A 276 29.74 -32.12 13.93
C THR A 276 29.52 -31.12 15.07
N MET A 277 29.50 -29.82 14.75
CA MET A 277 29.27 -28.75 15.72
C MET A 277 27.90 -28.82 16.41
N LEU A 278 26.90 -29.51 15.84
CA LEU A 278 25.60 -29.72 16.49
C LEU A 278 25.73 -30.46 17.82
N ASP A 279 26.44 -31.59 17.82
CA ASP A 279 26.62 -32.44 18.99
C ASP A 279 27.63 -31.82 19.96
N GLU A 280 28.70 -31.22 19.43
CA GLU A 280 29.70 -30.50 20.22
C GLU A 280 29.05 -29.33 20.98
N ASN A 281 28.16 -28.56 20.34
CA ASN A 281 27.48 -27.45 21.00
C ASN A 281 26.50 -27.91 22.07
N GLN A 282 25.71 -28.96 21.80
CA GLN A 282 24.84 -29.56 22.82
C GLN A 282 25.64 -29.96 24.06
N ALA A 283 26.73 -30.72 23.87
CA ALA A 283 27.58 -31.18 24.97
C ALA A 283 28.24 -30.01 25.72
N ASN A 284 28.74 -29.01 24.99
CA ASN A 284 29.43 -27.88 25.59
C ASN A 284 28.48 -26.97 26.39
N LEU A 285 27.31 -26.66 25.85
CA LEU A 285 26.30 -25.87 26.57
C LEU A 285 25.80 -26.59 27.82
N ASP A 286 25.57 -27.91 27.75
CA ASP A 286 25.18 -28.70 28.91
C ASP A 286 26.26 -28.74 29.98
N ALA A 287 27.54 -28.80 29.59
CA ALA A 287 28.66 -28.82 30.53
C ALA A 287 28.89 -27.46 31.20
N VAL A 288 28.81 -26.36 30.45
CA VAL A 288 29.21 -25.02 30.93
C VAL A 288 28.04 -24.20 31.47
N ILE A 289 26.89 -24.22 30.79
CA ILE A 289 25.69 -23.47 31.19
C ILE A 289 24.77 -24.34 32.07
N GLY A 290 24.73 -25.65 31.80
CA GLY A 290 23.82 -26.58 32.45
C GLY A 290 22.47 -26.66 31.73
N SER A 291 22.05 -27.87 31.38
CA SER A 291 20.84 -28.09 30.57
C SER A 291 19.59 -27.39 31.12
N SER A 292 19.38 -27.32 32.44
CA SER A 292 18.21 -26.64 33.03
C SER A 292 18.17 -25.12 32.83
N ASN A 293 19.30 -24.50 32.45
CA ASN A 293 19.50 -23.07 32.48
C ASN A 293 19.27 -22.39 31.13
N TYR A 294 19.00 -23.14 30.07
CA TYR A 294 18.65 -22.62 28.75
C TYR A 294 17.53 -23.44 28.08
N ASP A 295 16.82 -22.76 27.19
CA ASP A 295 15.64 -23.28 26.49
C ASP A 295 15.95 -23.56 25.01
N VAL A 296 16.85 -22.75 24.45
CA VAL A 296 17.40 -22.86 23.09
C VAL A 296 18.89 -22.57 23.19
N GLY A 297 19.70 -23.36 22.49
CA GLY A 297 21.14 -23.22 22.42
C GLY A 297 21.63 -23.23 20.98
N HIS A 298 22.63 -22.41 20.69
CA HIS A 298 23.15 -22.21 19.35
C HIS A 298 24.64 -21.82 19.40
N VAL A 299 25.41 -22.08 18.34
CA VAL A 299 26.80 -21.64 18.23
C VAL A 299 27.02 -20.80 16.97
N PHE A 300 27.78 -19.72 17.11
CA PHE A 300 28.23 -18.91 15.99
C PHE A 300 29.66 -19.27 15.58
N GLY A 301 29.84 -19.58 14.30
CA GLY A 301 31.13 -19.74 13.64
C GLY A 301 31.36 -18.64 12.59
N ALA A 302 32.53 -18.66 11.93
CA ALA A 302 32.84 -17.76 10.83
C ALA A 302 32.76 -18.49 9.47
N GLY A 303 32.00 -17.94 8.52
CA GLY A 303 31.87 -18.48 7.17
C GLY A 303 33.05 -18.20 6.23
N GLY A 304 34.05 -17.44 6.69
CA GLY A 304 35.19 -16.99 5.86
C GLY A 304 34.81 -15.88 4.86
N SER A 305 35.58 -15.75 3.77
CA SER A 305 35.28 -14.83 2.67
C SER A 305 34.18 -15.43 1.80
N GLY A 306 32.92 -15.12 2.09
CA GLY A 306 31.81 -15.84 1.47
C GLY A 306 30.53 -15.76 2.27
N SER A 307 29.53 -16.49 1.79
CA SER A 307 28.21 -16.55 2.40
C SER A 307 28.28 -17.29 3.71
N GLY A 308 27.42 -16.89 4.64
CA GLY A 308 27.13 -17.74 5.78
C GLY A 308 26.42 -19.03 5.38
N GLY A 309 26.21 -19.90 6.37
CA GLY A 309 25.40 -21.12 6.28
C GLY A 309 25.16 -21.68 7.67
N GLY A 310 24.25 -22.63 7.81
CA GLY A 310 23.90 -23.16 9.13
C GLY A 310 23.33 -24.56 9.12
N ILE A 311 23.14 -25.13 10.30
CA ILE A 311 22.42 -26.37 10.46
C ILE A 311 21.80 -26.40 11.84
N ALA A 312 20.58 -26.94 11.95
CA ALA A 312 19.91 -27.07 13.23
C ALA A 312 19.14 -28.39 13.34
N SER A 313 19.02 -28.89 14.58
CA SER A 313 18.06 -29.93 14.90
C SER A 313 16.64 -29.37 14.86
N THR A 314 15.68 -30.18 14.39
CA THR A 314 14.28 -29.75 14.20
C THR A 314 13.27 -30.84 14.59
N PRO A 315 12.21 -30.49 15.33
CA PRO A 315 12.18 -29.39 16.31
C PRO A 315 13.14 -29.69 17.47
N ALA A 316 13.67 -28.66 18.12
CA ALA A 316 14.67 -28.80 19.19
C ALA A 316 14.36 -27.96 20.44
N VAL A 317 13.57 -26.90 20.33
CA VAL A 317 13.27 -26.00 21.46
C VAL A 317 12.73 -26.79 22.66
N CYS A 318 13.28 -26.52 23.86
CA CYS A 318 12.98 -27.20 25.12
C CYS A 318 13.30 -28.72 25.18
N ASP A 319 13.83 -29.35 24.14
CA ASP A 319 14.23 -30.77 24.19
C ASP A 319 15.63 -30.91 24.79
N ASN A 320 15.73 -31.49 25.99
CA ASN A 320 17.03 -31.65 26.66
C ASN A 320 18.04 -32.51 25.87
N ALA A 321 17.62 -33.29 24.88
CA ALA A 321 18.53 -34.07 24.04
C ALA A 321 19.11 -33.28 22.86
N SER A 322 18.47 -32.19 22.43
CA SER A 322 18.78 -31.54 21.14
C SER A 322 18.64 -30.01 21.13
N LYS A 323 18.16 -29.38 22.20
CA LYS A 323 17.91 -27.93 22.26
C LYS A 323 19.13 -27.05 22.09
N GLY A 324 20.33 -27.58 22.30
CA GLY A 324 21.61 -26.95 22.05
C GLY A 324 22.18 -27.21 20.64
N SER A 325 21.55 -28.06 19.84
CA SER A 325 22.05 -28.44 18.51
C SER A 325 21.60 -27.46 17.43
N GLY A 326 22.24 -26.29 17.36
CA GLY A 326 22.07 -25.30 16.30
C GLY A 326 23.37 -24.54 16.00
N VAL A 327 23.64 -24.28 14.73
CA VAL A 327 24.88 -23.65 14.25
C VAL A 327 24.57 -22.61 13.17
N SER A 328 25.18 -21.43 13.29
CA SER A 328 25.20 -20.40 12.24
C SER A 328 26.63 -19.92 11.99
N ASN A 329 27.17 -20.21 10.80
CA ASN A 329 28.42 -19.62 10.34
C ASN A 329 28.14 -18.27 9.70
N ILE A 330 28.58 -17.19 10.33
CA ILE A 330 28.28 -15.82 9.91
C ILE A 330 29.22 -15.39 8.78
N GLY A 331 28.67 -14.79 7.71
CA GLY A 331 29.44 -14.29 6.56
C GLY A 331 30.25 -13.02 6.87
N ASP A 332 31.17 -12.63 5.97
CA ASP A 332 32.20 -11.61 6.23
C ASP A 332 31.71 -10.17 6.52
N GLU A 333 30.42 -9.87 6.31
CA GLU A 333 29.79 -8.53 6.36
C GLU A 333 30.41 -7.45 5.44
N VAL A 334 31.32 -7.86 4.55
CA VAL A 334 31.99 -6.99 3.57
C VAL A 334 31.40 -7.27 2.19
N SER A 335 31.53 -8.51 1.74
CA SER A 335 30.90 -9.01 0.51
C SER A 335 29.39 -9.26 0.74
N TYR A 336 29.00 -9.51 1.98
CA TYR A 336 27.64 -9.84 2.40
C TYR A 336 27.05 -8.70 3.22
N ALA A 337 25.85 -8.23 2.88
CA ALA A 337 25.17 -7.26 3.73
C ALA A 337 24.66 -7.93 5.01
N ARG A 338 24.73 -7.24 6.15
CA ARG A 338 24.33 -7.74 7.48
C ARG A 338 22.93 -8.33 7.52
N ILE A 339 22.01 -7.81 6.70
CA ILE A 339 20.64 -8.33 6.58
C ILE A 339 20.59 -9.84 6.28
N PHE A 340 21.52 -10.37 5.48
CA PHE A 340 21.57 -11.79 5.17
C PHE A 340 22.01 -12.63 6.38
N SER A 341 22.90 -12.10 7.22
CA SER A 341 23.26 -12.74 8.50
C SER A 341 22.08 -12.77 9.46
N ILE A 342 21.28 -11.71 9.52
CA ILE A 342 20.06 -11.66 10.34
C ILE A 342 19.05 -12.71 9.84
N GLN A 343 18.84 -12.80 8.52
CA GLN A 343 17.97 -13.81 7.92
C GLN A 343 18.46 -15.24 8.23
N LEU A 344 19.77 -15.50 8.08
CA LEU A 344 20.37 -16.80 8.37
C LEU A 344 20.15 -17.21 9.83
N ILE A 345 20.47 -16.35 10.79
CA ILE A 345 20.28 -16.66 12.21
C ILE A 345 18.80 -16.91 12.50
N ALA A 346 17.90 -16.09 11.93
CA ALA A 346 16.47 -16.28 12.09
C ALA A 346 15.97 -17.59 11.47
N HIS A 347 16.56 -18.03 10.35
CA HIS A 347 16.28 -19.29 9.65
C HIS A 347 16.66 -20.50 10.49
N GLU A 348 17.91 -20.54 10.99
CA GLU A 348 18.40 -21.69 11.75
C GLU A 348 17.71 -21.82 13.12
N ILE A 349 17.43 -20.70 13.79
CA ILE A 349 16.57 -20.72 14.98
C ILE A 349 15.16 -21.18 14.58
N GLY A 350 14.66 -20.83 13.41
CA GLY A 350 13.34 -21.25 12.90
C GLY A 350 13.23 -22.78 12.81
N HIS A 351 14.28 -23.46 12.36
CA HIS A 351 14.37 -24.91 12.41
C HIS A 351 14.30 -25.47 13.83
N GLN A 352 14.95 -24.84 14.81
CA GLN A 352 14.83 -25.27 16.21
C GLN A 352 13.38 -25.15 16.72
N PHE A 353 12.61 -24.19 16.19
CA PHE A 353 11.17 -24.04 16.43
C PHE A 353 10.28 -24.97 15.60
N GLY A 354 10.83 -25.87 14.80
CA GLY A 354 10.09 -26.86 14.01
C GLY A 354 9.64 -26.38 12.63
N MET A 355 10.15 -25.24 12.15
CA MET A 355 9.84 -24.76 10.81
C MET A 355 10.62 -25.58 9.75
N GLY A 356 9.94 -26.02 8.70
CA GLY A 356 10.56 -26.64 7.52
C GLY A 356 10.93 -25.61 6.45
N HIS A 357 11.68 -26.04 5.43
CA HIS A 357 11.97 -25.21 4.28
C HIS A 357 10.70 -24.91 3.48
N SER A 358 10.49 -23.65 3.10
CA SER A 358 9.29 -23.23 2.35
C SER A 358 9.44 -23.28 0.84
N TYR A 359 10.66 -23.34 0.31
CA TYR A 359 10.96 -23.24 -1.12
C TYR A 359 10.66 -24.53 -1.90
N ASN A 360 10.49 -24.42 -3.22
CA ASN A 360 10.21 -25.52 -4.14
C ASN A 360 11.10 -25.43 -5.38
N SER A 361 12.37 -25.83 -5.22
CA SER A 361 13.40 -25.90 -6.27
C SER A 361 14.33 -27.08 -6.00
N ASN A 362 15.00 -27.57 -7.04
CA ASN A 362 16.12 -28.50 -6.97
C ASN A 362 17.38 -27.97 -7.68
N ILE A 363 17.38 -26.69 -8.09
CA ILE A 363 18.55 -26.07 -8.70
C ILE A 363 19.67 -26.04 -7.65
N PRO A 364 20.91 -26.45 -7.98
CA PRO A 364 21.86 -27.14 -7.12
C PRO A 364 22.16 -26.68 -5.71
N VAL A 365 21.97 -25.42 -5.35
CA VAL A 365 22.12 -25.03 -3.94
C VAL A 365 20.90 -25.43 -3.10
N CYS A 366 19.75 -25.67 -3.73
CA CYS A 366 18.45 -25.97 -3.13
C CYS A 366 18.24 -27.48 -2.99
N THR A 367 19.18 -28.13 -2.30
CA THR A 367 19.28 -29.61 -2.20
C THR A 367 18.59 -30.24 -1.00
N THR A 368 18.16 -29.43 -0.03
CA THR A 368 17.50 -29.85 1.23
C THR A 368 16.01 -29.55 1.22
N ARG A 369 15.39 -29.59 0.03
CA ARG A 369 13.97 -29.36 -0.16
C ARG A 369 13.16 -30.36 0.68
N ASP A 370 12.06 -29.89 1.25
CA ASP A 370 11.04 -30.74 1.87
C ASP A 370 9.70 -30.50 1.18
N TYR A 371 9.29 -31.45 0.32
CA TYR A 371 8.04 -31.30 -0.45
C TYR A 371 6.79 -31.09 0.41
N THR A 372 6.79 -31.54 1.68
CA THR A 372 5.63 -31.41 2.59
C THR A 372 5.47 -30.00 3.16
N THR A 373 6.50 -29.16 3.02
CA THR A 373 6.52 -27.76 3.46
C THR A 373 6.86 -26.78 2.33
N SER A 374 7.19 -27.28 1.13
CA SER A 374 7.39 -26.53 -0.11
C SER A 374 6.11 -25.84 -0.60
N VAL A 375 5.83 -24.64 -0.08
CA VAL A 375 4.66 -23.79 -0.38
C VAL A 375 5.00 -22.55 -1.21
N GLU A 376 6.28 -22.26 -1.40
CA GLU A 376 6.77 -21.16 -2.25
C GLU A 376 7.42 -21.72 -3.52
N PRO A 377 7.10 -21.20 -4.73
CA PRO A 377 7.68 -21.68 -5.98
C PRO A 377 9.16 -21.27 -6.13
N GLY A 378 10.01 -22.11 -6.70
CA GLY A 378 11.43 -21.79 -6.93
C GLY A 378 12.20 -21.61 -5.63
N SER A 379 13.03 -20.57 -5.53
CA SER A 379 13.83 -20.26 -4.34
C SER A 379 13.03 -19.81 -3.12
N GLY A 380 11.76 -19.44 -3.31
CA GLY A 380 10.94 -18.78 -2.29
C GLY A 380 11.49 -17.40 -1.91
N ALA A 381 10.76 -16.65 -1.08
CA ALA A 381 11.17 -15.29 -0.68
C ALA A 381 11.18 -15.04 0.83
N THR A 382 10.60 -15.93 1.63
CA THR A 382 10.49 -15.75 3.09
C THR A 382 11.72 -16.26 3.84
N VAL A 383 11.79 -16.02 5.15
CA VAL A 383 12.95 -16.38 5.97
C VAL A 383 13.30 -17.87 5.89
N MET A 384 12.31 -18.78 5.80
CA MET A 384 12.55 -20.24 5.72
C MET A 384 12.81 -20.75 4.28
N SER A 385 13.00 -19.84 3.32
CA SER A 385 13.29 -20.17 1.93
C SER A 385 14.79 -19.98 1.64
N TYR A 386 15.24 -20.43 0.46
CA TYR A 386 16.60 -20.22 -0.05
C TYR A 386 16.64 -19.05 -1.04
N GLY A 387 15.76 -18.07 -0.84
CA GLY A 387 15.61 -16.92 -1.72
C GLY A 387 16.99 -16.34 -2.05
N PHE A 388 17.20 -15.95 -3.30
CA PHE A 388 18.47 -15.41 -3.79
C PHE A 388 19.59 -16.41 -4.04
N THR A 389 19.35 -17.72 -3.93
CA THR A 389 20.45 -18.69 -4.09
C THR A 389 20.21 -19.78 -5.13
N CYS A 390 18.96 -20.16 -5.45
CA CYS A 390 18.66 -21.25 -6.40
C CYS A 390 18.97 -20.93 -7.88
N SER A 391 20.22 -20.62 -8.22
CA SER A 391 20.70 -20.48 -9.59
C SER A 391 22.01 -21.24 -9.79
N ASN A 392 22.18 -21.83 -10.98
CA ASN A 392 23.38 -22.54 -11.37
C ASN A 392 23.61 -22.45 -12.88
N SER A 393 24.79 -21.96 -13.26
CA SER A 393 25.24 -21.89 -14.64
C SER A 393 26.24 -22.99 -15.03
N ASN A 394 26.66 -23.83 -14.08
CA ASN A 394 27.69 -24.84 -14.29
C ASN A 394 27.09 -26.26 -14.19
N PRO A 395 26.99 -27.01 -15.31
CA PRO A 395 26.48 -28.38 -15.30
C PRO A 395 27.25 -29.33 -14.38
N ALA A 396 28.51 -29.03 -14.04
CA ALA A 396 29.29 -29.84 -13.10
C ALA A 396 28.78 -29.75 -11.65
N ASP A 397 28.07 -28.67 -11.30
CA ASP A 397 27.57 -28.44 -9.94
C ASP A 397 26.14 -28.98 -9.74
N GLY A 398 25.50 -29.49 -10.80
CA GLY A 398 24.18 -30.12 -10.79
C GLY A 398 23.25 -29.56 -11.88
N VAL A 399 21.93 -29.56 -11.63
CA VAL A 399 20.92 -29.05 -12.59
C VAL A 399 21.25 -27.61 -13.00
N VAL A 400 21.33 -27.32 -14.29
CA VAL A 400 21.53 -25.95 -14.78
C VAL A 400 20.18 -25.26 -14.89
N GLY A 401 20.08 -24.05 -14.34
CA GLY A 401 18.85 -23.29 -14.33
C GLY A 401 18.93 -22.09 -13.38
N ASP A 402 17.90 -21.28 -13.43
CA ASP A 402 17.71 -20.18 -12.48
C ASP A 402 16.26 -20.25 -11.98
N ASP A 403 16.11 -20.68 -10.74
CA ASP A 403 14.85 -20.72 -9.98
C ASP A 403 14.77 -19.58 -8.96
N ASP A 404 15.71 -18.63 -9.01
CA ASP A 404 15.59 -17.43 -8.22
C ASP A 404 14.51 -16.51 -8.79
N TYR A 405 14.16 -15.44 -8.08
CA TYR A 405 13.31 -14.40 -8.67
C TYR A 405 14.12 -13.27 -9.30
N SER A 406 15.43 -13.47 -9.49
CA SER A 406 16.34 -12.46 -10.03
C SER A 406 16.13 -12.26 -11.53
N ASP A 407 15.04 -11.56 -11.87
CA ASP A 407 15.11 -10.51 -12.85
C ASP A 407 14.26 -9.34 -12.35
N THR A 408 14.91 -8.18 -12.39
CA THR A 408 14.50 -6.85 -11.95
C THR A 408 13.00 -6.62 -11.76
N TYR A 409 12.60 -6.12 -10.58
CA TYR A 409 11.37 -5.34 -10.46
C TYR A 409 11.39 -4.24 -11.53
N SER A 410 10.22 -3.85 -12.05
CA SER A 410 10.09 -2.77 -13.03
C SER A 410 11.05 -1.61 -12.70
N GLY A 411 12.01 -1.35 -13.59
CA GLY A 411 13.07 -0.34 -13.38
C GLY A 411 14.37 -0.83 -12.70
N GLY A 412 14.75 -2.11 -12.80
CA GLY A 412 16.14 -2.50 -12.53
C GLY A 412 16.50 -2.89 -11.10
N LYS A 413 15.55 -3.14 -10.20
CA LYS A 413 15.85 -3.37 -8.76
C LYS A 413 15.94 -4.85 -8.41
N LYS A 414 17.02 -5.23 -7.70
CA LYS A 414 17.19 -6.50 -7.00
C LYS A 414 16.36 -6.45 -5.70
N ILE A 415 15.81 -7.58 -5.25
CA ILE A 415 15.10 -7.68 -3.98
C ILE A 415 16.12 -8.21 -2.98
N GLY A 416 16.41 -7.49 -1.90
CA GLY A 416 17.03 -8.09 -0.72
C GLY A 416 15.95 -8.76 0.15
N PRO A 417 16.33 -9.59 1.12
CA PRO A 417 15.38 -10.41 1.86
C PRO A 417 14.40 -9.55 2.64
N PHE A 418 13.12 -9.87 2.56
CA PHE A 418 12.18 -9.33 3.56
C PHE A 418 12.11 -10.32 4.73
N LEU A 419 12.26 -9.80 5.94
CA LEU A 419 12.34 -10.60 7.16
C LEU A 419 10.94 -10.96 7.68
N ASN A 420 10.15 -11.65 6.86
CA ASN A 420 8.86 -12.22 7.27
C ASN A 420 8.90 -13.73 7.10
N PHE A 421 8.21 -14.44 7.98
CA PHE A 421 7.98 -15.87 7.82
C PHE A 421 6.75 -16.10 6.94
N HIS A 422 6.79 -17.15 6.12
CA HIS A 422 5.59 -17.62 5.44
C HIS A 422 4.54 -18.04 6.48
N VAL A 423 3.26 -17.83 6.20
CA VAL A 423 2.17 -18.22 7.12
C VAL A 423 2.24 -19.69 7.56
N SER A 424 2.68 -20.59 6.68
CA SER A 424 2.92 -22.01 7.00
C SER A 424 4.01 -22.20 8.05
N SER A 425 5.13 -21.47 7.94
CA SER A 425 6.23 -21.51 8.90
C SER A 425 5.81 -20.94 10.26
N ILE A 426 5.04 -19.85 10.26
CA ILE A 426 4.44 -19.30 11.51
C ILE A 426 3.57 -20.35 12.18
N LYS A 427 2.70 -21.02 11.41
CA LYS A 427 1.83 -22.07 11.94
C LYS A 427 2.62 -23.24 12.53
N GLN A 428 3.67 -23.72 11.85
CA GLN A 428 4.54 -24.79 12.36
C GLN A 428 5.18 -24.41 13.70
N ALA A 429 5.72 -23.19 13.81
CA ALA A 429 6.32 -22.75 15.06
C ALA A 429 5.29 -22.58 16.18
N LEU A 430 4.12 -21.99 15.90
CA LEU A 430 3.06 -21.84 16.91
C LEU A 430 2.53 -23.19 17.40
N ASP A 431 2.38 -24.16 16.49
CA ASP A 431 1.99 -25.52 16.85
C ASP A 431 3.04 -26.18 17.75
N HIS A 432 4.33 -26.04 17.43
CA HIS A 432 5.39 -26.58 18.27
C HIS A 432 5.46 -25.87 19.64
N ILE A 433 5.38 -24.53 19.66
CA ILE A 433 5.35 -23.73 20.90
C ILE A 433 4.21 -24.16 21.82
N ALA A 434 3.06 -24.55 21.26
CA ALA A 434 1.92 -25.04 22.04
C ALA A 434 2.19 -26.39 22.72
N THR A 435 3.23 -27.14 22.31
CA THR A 435 3.62 -28.43 22.90
C THR A 435 4.67 -28.30 24.02
N VAL A 436 5.28 -27.13 24.19
CA VAL A 436 6.38 -26.91 25.13
C VAL A 436 6.03 -25.88 26.21
N SER A 437 6.78 -25.89 27.32
CA SER A 437 6.49 -25.06 28.50
C SER A 437 7.73 -24.45 29.17
N CYS A 438 8.91 -24.51 28.53
CA CYS A 438 10.15 -24.01 29.12
C CYS A 438 10.28 -22.47 29.12
N TYR A 439 9.43 -21.77 28.38
CA TYR A 439 9.39 -20.31 28.30
C TYR A 439 8.58 -19.68 29.43
N THR A 440 8.77 -18.37 29.60
CA THR A 440 7.90 -17.53 30.45
C THR A 440 7.02 -16.63 29.58
N THR A 441 5.89 -16.20 30.11
CA THR A 441 4.93 -15.37 29.36
C THR A 441 4.76 -14.01 30.03
N THR A 442 4.72 -12.96 29.23
CA THR A 442 4.35 -11.60 29.68
C THR A 442 3.20 -11.07 28.83
N ALA A 443 2.19 -10.47 29.47
CA ALA A 443 1.12 -9.79 28.74
C ALA A 443 1.73 -8.68 27.86
N SER A 444 1.39 -8.68 26.57
CA SER A 444 1.89 -7.66 25.64
C SER A 444 1.15 -6.32 25.82
N GLY A 445 -0.07 -6.36 26.39
CA GLY A 445 -0.99 -5.22 26.41
C GLY A 445 -1.61 -4.90 25.05
N ASN A 446 -1.39 -5.77 24.05
CA ASN A 446 -1.83 -5.65 22.67
C ASN A 446 -3.10 -6.49 22.42
N THR A 447 -3.98 -6.01 21.56
CA THR A 447 -5.10 -6.77 21.02
C THR A 447 -4.74 -7.28 19.64
N ALA A 448 -4.96 -8.57 19.36
CA ALA A 448 -4.74 -9.09 18.02
C ALA A 448 -5.71 -8.47 17.01
N PRO A 449 -5.29 -8.27 15.75
CA PRO A 449 -6.16 -7.73 14.71
C PRO A 449 -7.33 -8.66 14.40
N VAL A 450 -8.46 -8.10 13.96
CA VAL A 450 -9.67 -8.83 13.60
C VAL A 450 -9.97 -8.66 12.12
N ILE A 451 -9.96 -9.77 11.38
CA ILE A 451 -10.32 -9.81 9.95
C ILE A 451 -11.84 -9.81 9.82
N ASN A 452 -12.37 -8.88 9.01
CA ASN A 452 -13.80 -8.81 8.71
C ASN A 452 -14.26 -10.03 7.90
N PRO A 453 -15.54 -10.44 8.00
CA PRO A 453 -16.07 -11.57 7.24
C PRO A 453 -15.78 -11.45 5.74
N MET A 454 -15.32 -12.54 5.15
CA MET A 454 -15.02 -12.68 3.73
C MET A 454 -15.58 -14.00 3.20
N GLN A 455 -15.76 -14.08 1.88
CA GLN A 455 -16.24 -15.30 1.24
C GLN A 455 -15.19 -16.41 1.38
N ALA A 456 -15.62 -17.59 1.84
CA ALA A 456 -14.72 -18.71 2.12
C ALA A 456 -14.15 -19.36 0.86
N SER A 457 -14.85 -19.25 -0.27
CA SER A 457 -14.38 -19.83 -1.53
C SER A 457 -14.90 -19.12 -2.77
N TYR A 458 -14.09 -19.07 -3.83
CA TYR A 458 -14.45 -18.62 -5.17
C TYR A 458 -14.26 -19.75 -6.18
N THR A 459 -15.05 -19.78 -7.25
CA THR A 459 -14.80 -20.65 -8.41
C THR A 459 -14.44 -19.77 -9.60
N ILE A 460 -13.30 -20.06 -10.22
CA ILE A 460 -12.73 -19.26 -11.32
C ILE A 460 -12.36 -20.16 -12.51
N PRO A 461 -12.37 -19.63 -13.75
CA PRO A 461 -11.78 -20.32 -14.90
C PRO A 461 -10.26 -20.45 -14.79
N LYS A 462 -9.70 -21.50 -15.41
CA LYS A 462 -8.25 -21.68 -15.54
C LYS A 462 -7.61 -20.59 -16.40
N SER A 463 -6.30 -20.40 -16.23
CA SER A 463 -5.48 -19.43 -16.98
C SER A 463 -6.09 -18.02 -17.05
N THR A 464 -6.78 -17.58 -16.00
CA THR A 464 -7.48 -16.29 -15.95
C THR A 464 -7.03 -15.49 -14.72
N PRO A 465 -6.66 -14.20 -14.88
CA PRO A 465 -6.32 -13.34 -13.74
C PRO A 465 -7.46 -13.23 -12.72
N PHE A 466 -7.10 -13.11 -11.45
CA PHE A 466 -8.05 -12.87 -10.37
C PHE A 466 -7.44 -11.99 -9.28
N TYR A 467 -8.28 -11.55 -8.34
CA TYR A 467 -7.82 -10.82 -7.16
C TYR A 467 -8.43 -11.37 -5.88
N LEU A 468 -7.75 -11.21 -4.76
CA LEU A 468 -8.31 -11.47 -3.43
C LEU A 468 -8.25 -10.19 -2.62
N LYS A 469 -9.28 -9.95 -1.81
CA LYS A 469 -9.42 -8.75 -1.00
C LYS A 469 -9.92 -9.11 0.40
N GLY A 470 -9.27 -8.54 1.41
CA GLY A 470 -9.73 -8.58 2.80
C GLY A 470 -9.64 -7.23 3.47
N THR A 471 -10.35 -7.06 4.57
CA THR A 471 -10.25 -5.89 5.44
C THR A 471 -10.18 -6.34 6.88
N ALA A 472 -9.53 -5.56 7.73
CA ALA A 472 -9.39 -5.84 9.14
C ALA A 472 -9.42 -4.54 9.94
N TYR A 473 -9.68 -4.66 11.24
CA TYR A 473 -9.52 -3.58 12.21
C TYR A 473 -8.72 -4.08 13.40
N ASP A 474 -8.17 -3.16 14.17
CA ASP A 474 -7.46 -3.45 15.40
C ASP A 474 -8.07 -2.67 16.58
N GLY A 475 -8.14 -3.32 17.75
CA GLY A 475 -8.74 -2.77 18.96
C GLY A 475 -7.92 -1.65 19.60
N ASN A 476 -6.61 -1.61 19.34
CA ASN A 476 -5.70 -0.55 19.76
C ASN A 476 -5.54 0.55 18.72
N ASN A 477 -6.21 0.41 17.56
CA ASN A 477 -6.11 1.31 16.41
C ASN A 477 -4.66 1.40 15.90
N ASP A 478 -3.91 0.30 15.97
CA ASP A 478 -2.58 0.19 15.41
C ASP A 478 -2.61 0.10 13.86
N PRO A 479 -1.60 0.65 13.16
CA PRO A 479 -1.48 0.47 11.72
C PRO A 479 -1.32 -1.00 11.35
N LEU A 480 -2.12 -1.46 10.39
CA LEU A 480 -2.13 -2.85 9.94
C LEU A 480 -1.31 -3.06 8.66
N SER A 481 -0.69 -4.22 8.56
CA SER A 481 -0.07 -4.72 7.33
C SER A 481 -0.75 -6.01 6.87
N TYR A 482 -0.75 -6.23 5.55
CA TYR A 482 -1.49 -7.32 4.91
C TYR A 482 -0.56 -8.12 3.98
N SER A 483 -0.63 -9.44 4.08
CA SER A 483 0.02 -10.37 3.15
C SER A 483 -0.97 -11.41 2.71
N TRP A 484 -0.99 -11.74 1.42
CA TRP A 484 -1.69 -12.90 0.91
C TRP A 484 -0.67 -13.93 0.47
N GLU A 485 -0.79 -15.17 0.93
CA GLU A 485 0.17 -16.24 0.68
C GLU A 485 -0.54 -17.52 0.23
N GLY A 486 0.07 -18.29 -0.67
CA GLY A 486 -0.45 -19.60 -1.09
C GLY A 486 0.04 -20.69 -0.14
N THR A 487 -0.81 -21.63 0.25
CA THR A 487 -0.43 -22.72 1.19
C THR A 487 -0.48 -24.10 0.56
N ASP A 488 -0.60 -24.16 -0.76
CA ASP A 488 -0.59 -25.42 -1.49
C ASP A 488 0.84 -25.94 -1.57
N ILE A 489 1.04 -27.18 -1.10
CA ILE A 489 2.33 -27.86 -1.19
C ILE A 489 2.57 -28.36 -2.62
N SER A 490 3.83 -28.60 -2.95
CA SER A 490 4.20 -29.26 -4.19
C SER A 490 3.60 -30.67 -4.29
N ASP A 491 3.11 -31.01 -5.48
CA ASP A 491 2.65 -32.36 -5.82
C ASP A 491 3.77 -33.24 -6.41
N LEU A 492 4.96 -32.67 -6.61
CA LEU A 492 6.16 -33.34 -7.09
C LEU A 492 6.96 -33.89 -5.90
N GLN A 493 6.79 -35.18 -5.61
CA GLN A 493 7.45 -35.86 -4.49
C GLN A 493 8.96 -36.01 -4.71
N ASP A 494 9.69 -36.05 -3.59
CA ASP A 494 11.12 -36.42 -3.53
C ASP A 494 11.29 -37.94 -3.72
N VAL A 495 11.06 -38.44 -4.94
CA VAL A 495 11.22 -39.87 -5.24
C VAL A 495 12.68 -40.22 -5.53
N GLY A 496 13.31 -40.96 -4.63
CA GLY A 496 14.58 -41.69 -4.79
C GLY A 496 15.58 -41.17 -5.83
N GLY A 497 16.60 -40.45 -5.36
CA GLY A 497 17.65 -39.81 -6.17
C GLY A 497 17.95 -38.42 -5.61
N ASN A 498 19.21 -37.99 -5.62
CA ASN A 498 19.61 -36.64 -5.26
C ASN A 498 20.30 -35.99 -6.47
N PRO A 499 19.65 -35.04 -7.18
CA PRO A 499 18.35 -34.42 -6.89
C PRO A 499 17.11 -35.26 -7.29
N PRO A 500 15.90 -34.93 -6.79
CA PRO A 500 14.66 -35.58 -7.20
C PRO A 500 14.46 -35.47 -8.73
N PRO A 501 14.17 -36.58 -9.45
CA PRO A 501 14.07 -36.58 -10.91
C PRO A 501 12.82 -35.87 -11.47
N SER A 502 11.86 -35.50 -10.61
CA SER A 502 10.58 -34.88 -10.98
C SER A 502 10.61 -33.35 -11.05
N LEU A 503 11.67 -32.70 -10.55
CA LEU A 503 11.85 -31.25 -10.62
C LEU A 503 12.90 -30.90 -11.70
N ASP A 504 12.61 -29.91 -12.52
CA ASP A 504 13.52 -29.37 -13.52
C ASP A 504 13.53 -27.83 -13.50
N ALA A 505 14.37 -27.23 -14.34
CA ALA A 505 14.52 -25.77 -14.45
C ALA A 505 13.28 -25.04 -15.01
N SER A 506 12.15 -25.72 -15.20
CA SER A 506 10.89 -25.11 -15.64
C SER A 506 9.89 -24.90 -14.50
N ILE A 507 10.23 -25.27 -13.25
CA ILE A 507 9.26 -25.29 -12.14
C ILE A 507 8.60 -23.93 -11.87
N LEU A 508 9.34 -22.82 -12.07
CA LEU A 508 8.81 -21.46 -11.94
C LEU A 508 7.74 -21.11 -12.98
N GLU A 509 7.82 -21.71 -14.18
CA GLU A 509 6.93 -21.40 -15.31
C GLU A 509 5.87 -22.47 -15.54
N ASN A 510 6.00 -23.64 -14.90
CA ASN A 510 5.10 -24.77 -15.11
C ASN A 510 3.72 -24.56 -14.46
N THR A 511 2.75 -24.10 -15.25
CA THR A 511 1.36 -23.79 -14.85
C THR A 511 0.51 -25.01 -14.44
N THR A 512 1.05 -26.23 -14.49
CA THR A 512 0.29 -27.45 -14.17
C THR A 512 0.53 -27.98 -12.75
N HIS A 513 1.56 -27.47 -12.06
CA HIS A 513 1.97 -27.95 -10.74
C HIS A 513 2.06 -26.80 -9.70
N PRO A 514 1.50 -26.97 -8.49
CA PRO A 514 1.74 -26.07 -7.36
C PRO A 514 3.20 -26.15 -6.85
N PRO A 515 3.66 -25.17 -6.06
CA PRO A 515 2.98 -23.91 -5.71
C PRO A 515 2.89 -22.94 -6.89
N PHE A 516 1.81 -22.15 -6.96
CA PHE A 516 1.53 -21.29 -8.12
C PHE A 516 1.95 -19.83 -7.96
N PHE A 517 2.06 -19.34 -6.73
CA PHE A 517 2.24 -17.91 -6.47
C PHE A 517 3.30 -17.68 -5.42
N ARG A 518 4.22 -16.75 -5.69
CA ARG A 518 5.29 -16.38 -4.76
C ARG A 518 4.78 -15.47 -3.65
N SER A 519 5.57 -15.37 -2.60
CA SER A 519 5.35 -14.43 -1.49
C SER A 519 5.86 -13.04 -1.85
N TYR A 520 5.22 -12.02 -1.27
CA TYR A 520 5.59 -10.61 -1.40
C TYR A 520 5.65 -9.95 -0.01
N PRO A 521 6.44 -8.86 0.16
CA PRO A 521 6.46 -8.11 1.40
C PRO A 521 5.06 -7.64 1.84
N PRO A 522 4.77 -7.58 3.15
CA PRO A 522 3.50 -7.06 3.67
C PRO A 522 3.22 -5.62 3.18
N VAL A 523 1.98 -5.39 2.77
CA VAL A 523 1.51 -4.08 2.30
C VAL A 523 0.94 -3.29 3.46
N THR A 524 1.49 -2.10 3.70
CA THR A 524 1.12 -1.18 4.81
C THR A 524 0.46 0.11 4.34
N THR A 525 0.44 0.37 3.02
CA THR A 525 0.00 1.65 2.44
C THR A 525 -0.79 1.42 1.15
N GLY A 526 -1.58 2.42 0.75
CA GLY A 526 -2.44 2.38 -0.44
C GLY A 526 -3.92 2.55 -0.07
N THR A 527 -4.76 2.72 -1.09
CA THR A 527 -6.22 2.85 -0.90
C THR A 527 -6.87 1.52 -0.50
N ASP A 528 -6.19 0.39 -0.71
CA ASP A 528 -6.69 -0.96 -0.43
C ASP A 528 -5.55 -1.94 -0.13
N PRO A 529 -4.89 -1.84 1.06
CA PRO A 529 -3.73 -2.66 1.38
C PRO A 529 -4.03 -4.16 1.46
N GLY A 530 -5.30 -4.54 1.65
CA GLY A 530 -5.74 -5.94 1.68
C GLY A 530 -6.03 -6.57 0.31
N LEU A 531 -5.78 -5.85 -0.79
CA LEU A 531 -5.99 -6.32 -2.17
C LEU A 531 -4.71 -6.89 -2.78
N ARG A 532 -4.76 -8.14 -3.26
CA ARG A 532 -3.70 -8.76 -4.08
C ARG A 532 -4.27 -9.21 -5.43
N TYR A 533 -3.56 -8.87 -6.51
CA TYR A 533 -3.82 -9.40 -7.85
C TYR A 533 -2.94 -10.63 -8.12
N TYR A 534 -3.47 -11.56 -8.91
CA TYR A 534 -2.79 -12.78 -9.34
C TYR A 534 -2.82 -12.88 -10.87
N PRO A 535 -1.66 -12.77 -11.55
CA PRO A 535 -0.38 -12.27 -11.02
C PRO A 535 -0.46 -10.77 -10.66
N LEU A 536 0.66 -10.15 -10.25
CA LEU A 536 0.72 -8.72 -9.98
C LEU A 536 0.05 -7.88 -11.09
N LEU A 537 -0.67 -6.82 -10.70
CA LEU A 537 -1.40 -5.95 -11.63
C LEU A 537 -0.50 -5.43 -12.76
N SER A 538 0.79 -5.15 -12.49
CA SER A 538 1.74 -4.72 -13.51
C SER A 538 1.93 -5.73 -14.64
N ALA A 539 1.89 -7.03 -14.35
CA ALA A 539 1.98 -8.08 -15.37
C ALA A 539 0.67 -8.23 -16.16
N VAL A 540 -0.47 -8.02 -15.49
CA VAL A 540 -1.78 -7.99 -16.16
C VAL A 540 -1.87 -6.79 -17.12
N LEU A 541 -1.44 -5.60 -16.69
CA LEU A 541 -1.44 -4.38 -17.52
C LEU A 541 -0.41 -4.43 -18.66
N ALA A 542 0.65 -5.22 -18.51
CA ALA A 542 1.61 -5.50 -19.58
C ALA A 542 1.11 -6.55 -20.58
N GLY A 543 -0.04 -7.20 -20.30
CA GLY A 543 -0.62 -8.26 -21.13
C GLY A 543 0.15 -9.58 -21.10
N THR A 544 1.13 -9.73 -20.20
CA THR A 544 1.90 -10.98 -20.07
C THR A 544 1.16 -12.00 -19.23
N ASN A 545 0.33 -11.56 -18.28
CA ASN A 545 -0.33 -12.39 -17.27
C ASN A 545 0.65 -13.39 -16.60
N ASN A 546 1.91 -13.00 -16.52
CA ASN A 546 3.00 -13.76 -15.92
C ASN A 546 3.92 -12.78 -15.20
N SER A 547 4.18 -13.06 -13.92
CA SER A 547 5.34 -12.54 -13.21
C SER A 547 6.17 -13.74 -12.78
N ARG A 548 7.50 -13.66 -12.82
CA ARG A 548 8.35 -14.78 -12.41
C ARG A 548 8.00 -15.26 -10.99
N GLY A 549 7.55 -16.50 -10.86
CA GLY A 549 7.04 -17.10 -9.61
C GLY A 549 5.54 -16.94 -9.33
N ASP A 550 4.80 -16.16 -10.13
CA ASP A 550 3.34 -16.08 -10.14
C ASP A 550 2.81 -16.62 -11.48
N LYS A 551 2.27 -17.83 -11.45
CA LYS A 551 1.76 -18.56 -12.62
C LYS A 551 0.29 -18.91 -12.44
N LEU A 552 -0.53 -18.56 -13.42
CA LEU A 552 -1.95 -18.91 -13.42
C LEU A 552 -2.13 -20.41 -13.69
N PRO A 553 -2.85 -21.18 -12.85
CA PRO A 553 -3.07 -22.60 -13.08
C PRO A 553 -3.75 -22.86 -14.43
N SER A 554 -3.18 -23.75 -15.24
CA SER A 554 -3.73 -24.15 -16.57
C SER A 554 -4.56 -25.42 -16.54
N VAL A 555 -4.69 -26.02 -15.36
CA VAL A 555 -5.46 -27.23 -15.04
C VAL A 555 -6.43 -26.95 -13.89
N ALA A 556 -7.48 -27.77 -13.78
CA ALA A 556 -8.37 -27.68 -12.63
C ALA A 556 -7.61 -28.02 -11.34
N PHE A 557 -7.69 -27.12 -10.36
CA PHE A 557 -6.96 -27.21 -9.11
C PHE A 557 -7.66 -26.39 -8.03
N ASN A 558 -7.71 -26.87 -6.79
CA ASN A 558 -8.23 -26.08 -5.68
C ASN A 558 -7.05 -25.44 -4.95
N THR A 559 -6.79 -24.17 -5.20
CA THR A 559 -5.71 -23.45 -4.51
C THR A 559 -6.22 -22.89 -3.18
N LYS A 560 -5.38 -22.91 -2.15
CA LYS A 560 -5.67 -22.24 -0.88
C LYS A 560 -4.78 -21.03 -0.72
N HIS A 561 -5.42 -19.90 -0.45
CA HIS A 561 -4.77 -18.64 -0.14
C HIS A 561 -5.11 -18.23 1.29
N THR A 562 -4.13 -17.74 2.03
CA THR A 562 -4.32 -17.25 3.39
C THR A 562 -3.98 -15.77 3.43
N LEU A 563 -4.92 -14.97 3.94
CA LEU A 563 -4.67 -13.60 4.33
C LEU A 563 -4.05 -13.59 5.72
N THR A 564 -2.90 -12.93 5.85
CA THR A 564 -2.22 -12.65 7.13
C THR A 564 -2.28 -11.15 7.40
N VAL A 565 -2.86 -10.76 8.53
CA VAL A 565 -2.93 -9.37 9.00
C VAL A 565 -2.09 -9.21 10.26
N ARG A 566 -1.18 -8.24 10.26
CA ARG A 566 -0.28 -7.95 11.38
C ARG A 566 -0.47 -6.52 11.89
N ASP A 567 -0.38 -6.32 13.20
CA ASP A 567 -0.38 -4.99 13.84
C ASP A 567 1.02 -4.44 14.14
N GLY A 568 2.07 -5.27 13.93
CA GLY A 568 3.46 -4.92 14.18
C GLY A 568 3.85 -4.85 15.66
N ASN A 569 2.95 -5.20 16.59
CA ASN A 569 3.21 -5.32 18.03
C ASN A 569 3.21 -6.79 18.49
N GLY A 570 3.35 -7.73 17.54
CA GLY A 570 3.30 -9.18 17.74
C GLY A 570 1.91 -9.79 17.54
N GLY A 571 0.90 -8.99 17.22
CA GLY A 571 -0.43 -9.46 16.85
C GLY A 571 -0.52 -9.83 15.38
N THR A 572 -0.90 -11.09 15.16
CA THR A 572 -1.07 -11.68 13.84
C THR A 572 -2.33 -12.52 13.81
N THR A 573 -3.21 -12.26 12.85
CA THR A 573 -4.43 -13.04 12.62
C THR A 573 -4.51 -13.45 11.16
N THR A 574 -4.97 -14.67 10.90
CA THR A 574 -5.06 -15.22 9.55
C THR A 574 -6.45 -15.71 9.18
N GLN A 575 -6.77 -15.69 7.88
CA GLN A 575 -8.02 -16.21 7.34
C GLN A 575 -7.81 -16.85 5.96
N ASP A 576 -8.26 -18.09 5.81
CA ASP A 576 -8.16 -18.86 4.57
C ASP A 576 -9.29 -18.51 3.60
N VAL A 577 -8.98 -18.56 2.30
CA VAL A 577 -9.89 -18.51 1.16
C VAL A 577 -9.48 -19.59 0.14
N VAL A 578 -10.45 -20.39 -0.31
CA VAL A 578 -10.22 -21.40 -1.36
C VAL A 578 -10.57 -20.83 -2.73
N VAL A 579 -9.70 -20.98 -3.71
CA VAL A 579 -9.97 -20.64 -5.11
C VAL A 579 -10.02 -21.94 -5.90
N ASN A 580 -11.23 -22.35 -6.26
CA ASN A 580 -11.49 -23.54 -7.07
C ASN A 580 -11.30 -23.17 -8.55
N VAL A 581 -10.18 -23.59 -9.13
CA VAL A 581 -9.93 -23.44 -10.56
C VAL A 581 -10.68 -24.54 -11.31
N ASP A 582 -11.65 -24.14 -12.12
CA ASP A 582 -12.46 -25.02 -12.95
C ASP A 582 -11.82 -25.28 -14.32
N ASN A 583 -12.30 -26.30 -15.03
CA ASN A 583 -11.84 -26.61 -16.39
C ASN A 583 -12.32 -25.61 -17.47
N SER A 584 -13.30 -24.75 -17.17
CA SER A 584 -13.69 -23.63 -18.04
C SER A 584 -12.59 -22.58 -18.17
N GLY A 585 -12.72 -21.73 -19.19
CA GLY A 585 -11.76 -20.67 -19.50
C GLY A 585 -10.75 -21.01 -20.60
N PRO A 586 -9.79 -20.09 -20.87
CA PRO A 586 -9.60 -18.81 -20.18
C PRO A 586 -10.71 -17.80 -20.49
N PHE A 587 -10.98 -16.88 -19.55
CA PHE A 587 -11.83 -15.71 -19.77
C PHE A 587 -10.94 -14.54 -20.23
N LEU A 588 -11.14 -14.07 -21.46
CA LEU A 588 -10.20 -13.15 -22.13
C LEU A 588 -10.94 -12.21 -23.09
N ILE A 589 -10.58 -10.92 -23.09
CA ILE A 589 -10.98 -9.94 -24.10
C ILE A 589 -10.37 -10.35 -25.45
N THR A 590 -11.21 -10.54 -26.46
CA THR A 590 -10.80 -11.03 -27.77
C THR A 590 -10.58 -9.92 -28.80
N ASN A 591 -10.97 -8.69 -28.48
CA ASN A 591 -10.74 -7.51 -29.32
C ASN A 591 -10.20 -6.34 -28.49
N ASP A 592 -8.90 -6.34 -28.22
CA ASP A 592 -8.26 -5.21 -27.56
C ASP A 592 -8.52 -3.89 -28.32
N PRO A 593 -9.17 -2.89 -27.69
CA PRO A 593 -9.33 -1.59 -28.30
C PRO A 593 -7.95 -0.97 -28.57
N SER A 594 -7.76 -0.42 -29.76
CA SER A 594 -6.51 0.22 -30.17
C SER A 594 -6.78 1.45 -31.03
N GLY A 595 -5.96 2.49 -30.87
CA GLY A 595 -6.11 3.74 -31.61
C GLY A 595 -7.01 4.77 -30.93
N ASN A 596 -7.68 5.60 -31.72
CA ASN A 596 -8.47 6.73 -31.26
C ASN A 596 -9.96 6.46 -31.44
N TYR A 597 -10.73 6.66 -30.38
CA TYR A 597 -12.18 6.56 -30.38
C TYR A 597 -12.78 7.90 -29.96
N THR A 598 -13.82 8.33 -30.66
CA THR A 598 -14.56 9.54 -30.30
C THR A 598 -15.55 9.24 -29.17
N ALA A 599 -15.58 10.09 -28.16
CA ALA A 599 -16.56 10.03 -27.09
C ALA A 599 -18.00 10.07 -27.63
N GLY A 600 -18.91 9.39 -26.94
CA GLY A 600 -20.30 9.25 -27.37
C GLY A 600 -20.51 8.15 -28.42
N ASN A 601 -19.46 7.65 -29.08
CA ASN A 601 -19.57 6.49 -29.95
C ASN A 601 -19.61 5.19 -29.15
N ASN A 602 -20.26 4.17 -29.74
CA ASN A 602 -20.24 2.82 -29.21
C ASN A 602 -18.90 2.14 -29.52
N LEU A 603 -18.23 1.67 -28.47
CA LEU A 603 -17.09 0.77 -28.54
C LEU A 603 -17.61 -0.68 -28.47
N PRO A 604 -17.43 -1.49 -29.53
CA PRO A 604 -17.69 -2.93 -29.44
C PRO A 604 -16.64 -3.60 -28.56
N VAL A 605 -17.09 -4.37 -27.58
CA VAL A 605 -16.25 -5.16 -26.68
C VAL A 605 -16.68 -6.62 -26.80
N THR A 606 -15.72 -7.51 -27.03
CA THR A 606 -15.90 -8.95 -27.21
C THR A 606 -14.94 -9.70 -26.31
N TRP A 607 -15.38 -10.83 -25.79
CA TRP A 607 -14.59 -11.68 -24.92
C TRP A 607 -14.96 -13.15 -25.09
N SER A 608 -14.04 -14.01 -24.74
CA SER A 608 -14.24 -15.44 -24.72
C SER A 608 -14.98 -15.87 -23.46
N VAL A 609 -16.23 -16.30 -23.60
CA VAL A 609 -17.03 -16.81 -22.47
C VAL A 609 -16.45 -18.13 -21.95
N ASN A 610 -16.01 -19.02 -22.86
CA ASN A 610 -15.35 -20.30 -22.56
C ASN A 610 -15.98 -21.13 -21.43
N GLY A 611 -17.32 -21.18 -21.39
CA GLY A 611 -18.07 -21.97 -20.41
C GLY A 611 -18.18 -21.37 -19.02
N THR A 612 -17.61 -20.18 -18.76
CA THR A 612 -17.68 -19.48 -17.45
C THR A 612 -19.12 -19.14 -17.04
N ASN A 613 -20.02 -19.02 -18.01
CA ASN A 613 -21.44 -18.80 -17.77
C ASN A 613 -22.20 -20.06 -17.34
N ASN A 614 -21.56 -21.23 -17.27
CA ASN A 614 -22.15 -22.48 -16.78
C ASN A 614 -21.62 -22.82 -15.39
N ALA A 615 -22.36 -23.64 -14.64
CA ALA A 615 -21.85 -24.22 -13.41
C ALA A 615 -20.58 -25.06 -13.72
N PRO A 616 -19.53 -25.02 -12.88
CA PRO A 616 -19.54 -24.49 -11.51
C PRO A 616 -19.15 -23.01 -11.37
N VAL A 617 -18.60 -22.34 -12.40
CA VAL A 617 -18.25 -20.90 -12.32
C VAL A 617 -19.51 -20.04 -12.23
N ASN A 618 -20.53 -20.35 -13.03
CA ASN A 618 -21.87 -19.74 -13.02
C ASN A 618 -21.88 -18.19 -13.07
N CYS A 619 -20.94 -17.61 -13.82
CA CYS A 619 -20.88 -16.17 -14.10
C CYS A 619 -21.85 -15.85 -15.24
N LYS A 620 -23.12 -15.61 -14.90
CA LYS A 620 -24.17 -15.27 -15.86
C LYS A 620 -24.14 -13.82 -16.31
N LEU A 621 -23.60 -12.93 -15.47
CA LEU A 621 -23.58 -11.49 -15.69
C LEU A 621 -22.18 -10.90 -15.53
N VAL A 622 -21.83 -9.94 -16.38
CA VAL A 622 -20.55 -9.22 -16.36
C VAL A 622 -20.77 -7.71 -16.26
N ASP A 623 -19.78 -7.02 -15.70
CA ASP A 623 -19.63 -5.57 -15.75
C ASP A 623 -18.47 -5.22 -16.69
N ILE A 624 -18.65 -4.16 -17.48
CA ILE A 624 -17.61 -3.58 -18.34
C ILE A 624 -17.20 -2.25 -17.71
N LEU A 625 -15.91 -2.12 -17.40
CA LEU A 625 -15.33 -0.98 -16.73
C LEU A 625 -14.29 -0.28 -17.61
N LEU A 626 -14.17 1.04 -17.45
CA LEU A 626 -13.19 1.90 -18.09
C LEU A 626 -12.20 2.43 -17.06
N SER A 627 -10.93 2.27 -17.35
CA SER A 627 -9.86 3.07 -16.77
C SER A 627 -9.52 4.22 -17.71
N THR A 628 -9.15 5.37 -17.15
CA THR A 628 -8.61 6.53 -17.88
C THR A 628 -7.16 6.84 -17.48
N ASP A 629 -6.55 6.00 -16.65
CA ASP A 629 -5.25 6.18 -16.00
C ASP A 629 -4.30 4.98 -16.22
N GLY A 630 -4.49 4.25 -17.31
CA GLY A 630 -3.61 3.15 -17.72
C GLY A 630 -3.92 1.81 -17.04
N GLY A 631 -5.08 1.70 -16.38
CA GLY A 631 -5.55 0.50 -15.69
C GLY A 631 -5.31 0.49 -14.18
N ASN A 632 -5.01 1.63 -13.58
CA ASN A 632 -4.80 1.76 -12.13
C ASN A 632 -6.14 1.89 -11.38
N THR A 633 -7.10 2.62 -11.94
CA THR A 633 -8.46 2.75 -11.41
C THR A 633 -9.50 2.48 -12.49
N PHE A 634 -10.68 2.00 -12.10
CA PHE A 634 -11.75 1.61 -13.02
C PHE A 634 -13.10 2.17 -12.59
N THR A 635 -13.86 2.66 -13.57
CA THR A 635 -15.24 3.15 -13.43
C THR A 635 -16.17 2.29 -14.28
N VAL A 636 -17.39 2.04 -13.81
CA VAL A 636 -18.34 1.16 -14.53
C VAL A 636 -18.90 1.89 -15.75
N LEU A 637 -18.78 1.31 -16.94
CA LEU A 637 -19.45 1.77 -18.17
C LEU A 637 -20.83 1.11 -18.33
N ALA A 638 -20.88 -0.20 -18.10
CA ALA A 638 -22.10 -0.98 -18.17
C ALA A 638 -22.04 -2.08 -17.12
N SER A 639 -23.17 -2.39 -16.50
CA SER A 639 -23.26 -3.37 -15.41
C SER A 639 -24.37 -4.38 -15.65
N ALA A 640 -24.23 -5.57 -15.07
CA ALA A 640 -25.19 -6.65 -15.11
C ALA A 640 -25.59 -7.05 -16.54
N LEU A 641 -24.62 -7.02 -17.47
CA LEU A 641 -24.81 -7.48 -18.84
C LEU A 641 -24.74 -9.01 -18.91
N PRO A 642 -25.50 -9.68 -19.79
CA PRO A 642 -25.34 -11.11 -20.03
C PRO A 642 -23.88 -11.47 -20.37
N ASN A 643 -23.36 -12.55 -19.79
CA ASN A 643 -22.06 -13.12 -20.16
C ASN A 643 -22.19 -13.87 -21.51
N SER A 644 -22.42 -13.12 -22.58
CA SER A 644 -22.70 -13.61 -23.95
C SER A 644 -21.52 -13.52 -24.91
N GLY A 645 -20.39 -12.93 -24.49
CA GLY A 645 -19.17 -12.81 -25.28
C GLY A 645 -19.08 -11.54 -26.13
N SER A 646 -20.10 -10.68 -26.12
CA SER A 646 -20.05 -9.37 -26.73
C SER A 646 -21.05 -8.39 -26.13
N ALA A 647 -20.68 -7.12 -26.13
CA ALA A 647 -21.52 -5.98 -25.81
C ALA A 647 -20.99 -4.72 -26.51
N ALA A 648 -21.86 -3.72 -26.69
CA ALA A 648 -21.45 -2.39 -27.11
C ALA A 648 -21.57 -1.43 -25.92
N VAL A 649 -20.53 -0.66 -25.64
CA VAL A 649 -20.53 0.34 -24.56
C VAL A 649 -20.29 1.72 -25.12
N THR A 650 -21.03 2.72 -24.64
CA THR A 650 -20.83 4.11 -25.06
C THR A 650 -19.68 4.73 -24.28
N LEU A 651 -18.70 5.29 -24.98
CA LEU A 651 -17.55 5.93 -24.33
C LEU A 651 -17.94 7.29 -23.72
N PRO A 652 -17.52 7.59 -22.48
CA PRO A 652 -17.78 8.89 -21.86
C PRO A 652 -16.96 9.99 -22.54
N ASN A 653 -17.44 11.24 -22.44
CA ASN A 653 -16.73 12.42 -22.94
C ASN A 653 -15.56 12.84 -22.05
N ILE A 654 -14.58 11.94 -21.92
CA ILE A 654 -13.35 12.14 -21.15
C ILE A 654 -12.17 11.94 -22.09
N ALA A 655 -11.45 13.01 -22.39
CA ALA A 655 -10.26 12.92 -23.22
C ALA A 655 -9.11 12.24 -22.45
N THR A 656 -8.57 11.15 -22.97
CA THR A 656 -7.42 10.45 -22.38
C THR A 656 -6.70 9.63 -23.45
N THR A 657 -5.40 9.42 -23.29
CA THR A 657 -4.59 8.49 -24.10
C THR A 657 -4.25 7.20 -23.36
N GLN A 658 -4.76 7.05 -22.13
CA GLN A 658 -4.43 5.94 -21.23
C GLN A 658 -5.67 5.10 -20.91
N ALA A 659 -6.62 4.99 -21.85
CA ALA A 659 -7.84 4.24 -21.60
C ALA A 659 -7.58 2.72 -21.62
N ARG A 660 -8.22 1.99 -20.69
CA ARG A 660 -8.26 0.51 -20.68
C ARG A 660 -9.67 0.02 -20.43
N ILE A 661 -10.04 -1.10 -21.04
CA ILE A 661 -11.28 -1.81 -20.74
C ILE A 661 -10.98 -2.97 -19.80
N LYS A 662 -11.80 -3.14 -18.75
CA LYS A 662 -11.81 -4.32 -17.89
C LYS A 662 -13.17 -4.99 -17.99
N ILE A 663 -13.18 -6.31 -18.08
CA ILE A 663 -14.40 -7.11 -17.95
C ILE A 663 -14.27 -7.96 -16.70
N ALA A 664 -15.28 -7.92 -15.83
CA ALA A 664 -15.32 -8.68 -14.59
C ALA A 664 -16.73 -9.25 -14.33
N PRO A 665 -16.87 -10.34 -13.56
CA PRO A 665 -18.15 -10.81 -13.04
C PRO A 665 -18.91 -9.69 -12.35
N SER A 666 -20.20 -9.57 -12.64
CA SER A 666 -21.04 -8.59 -11.97
C SER A 666 -21.26 -8.96 -10.50
N THR A 667 -21.35 -7.94 -9.65
CA THR A 667 -21.73 -8.11 -8.24
C THR A 667 -23.22 -8.42 -8.05
N SER A 668 -24.04 -8.24 -9.09
CA SER A 668 -25.47 -8.56 -9.07
C SER A 668 -25.70 -10.06 -8.91
N THR A 669 -26.65 -10.45 -8.04
CA THR A 669 -27.11 -11.83 -7.86
C THR A 669 -28.34 -12.17 -8.71
N ALA A 670 -28.76 -11.25 -9.59
CA ALA A 670 -29.88 -11.47 -10.49
C ALA A 670 -29.63 -12.64 -11.46
N SER A 671 -30.71 -13.24 -11.96
CA SER A 671 -30.65 -14.31 -12.95
C SER A 671 -29.82 -15.54 -12.53
N GLY A 672 -29.66 -15.76 -11.22
CA GLY A 672 -28.84 -16.84 -10.68
C GLY A 672 -27.33 -16.65 -10.88
N ASN A 673 -26.87 -15.42 -11.14
CA ASN A 673 -25.46 -15.09 -11.25
C ASN A 673 -24.73 -15.30 -9.91
N VAL A 674 -23.54 -15.89 -9.97
CA VAL A 674 -22.64 -16.02 -8.81
C VAL A 674 -21.51 -15.00 -8.96
N PRO A 675 -21.42 -13.97 -8.08
CA PRO A 675 -20.27 -13.07 -8.06
C PRO A 675 -18.96 -13.83 -7.87
N SER A 676 -17.93 -13.40 -8.58
CA SER A 676 -16.60 -14.03 -8.54
C SER A 676 -15.51 -12.97 -8.68
N VAL A 677 -14.25 -13.40 -8.64
CA VAL A 677 -13.07 -12.52 -8.51
C VAL A 677 -12.13 -12.54 -9.72
N PHE A 678 -12.43 -13.36 -10.73
CA PHE A 678 -11.66 -13.37 -11.98
C PHE A 678 -11.97 -12.14 -12.83
N PHE A 679 -11.10 -11.77 -13.74
CA PHE A 679 -11.32 -10.66 -14.67
C PHE A 679 -10.32 -10.73 -15.83
N ASP A 680 -10.52 -9.85 -16.82
CA ASP A 680 -9.50 -9.54 -17.80
C ASP A 680 -9.43 -8.04 -18.11
N ILE A 681 -8.25 -7.55 -18.51
CA ILE A 681 -7.99 -6.14 -18.84
C ILE A 681 -7.33 -6.05 -20.22
N SER A 682 -7.74 -5.08 -21.04
CA SER A 682 -7.23 -4.91 -22.38
C SER A 682 -5.70 -4.76 -22.45
N ASN A 683 -5.10 -5.46 -23.42
CA ASN A 683 -3.71 -5.48 -23.89
C ASN A 683 -2.96 -4.14 -23.92
N THR A 684 -3.60 -3.13 -24.51
CA THR A 684 -2.96 -1.85 -24.82
C THR A 684 -3.82 -0.66 -24.38
N ASN A 685 -3.16 0.49 -24.21
CA ASN A 685 -3.85 1.76 -24.01
C ASN A 685 -4.51 2.16 -25.33
N PHE A 686 -5.75 2.64 -25.29
CA PHE A 686 -6.37 3.37 -26.39
C PHE A 686 -6.64 4.81 -25.99
N ALA A 687 -6.95 5.65 -26.97
CA ALA A 687 -7.30 7.04 -26.77
C ALA A 687 -8.80 7.27 -26.92
N ILE A 688 -9.34 8.08 -26.02
CA ILE A 688 -10.68 8.67 -26.14
C ILE A 688 -10.49 10.13 -26.49
N GLN A 689 -11.04 10.54 -27.62
CA GLN A 689 -11.08 11.93 -28.09
C GLN A 689 -12.42 12.54 -27.72
N SER A 690 -12.45 13.84 -27.44
CA SER A 690 -13.70 14.56 -27.24
C SER A 690 -14.63 14.43 -28.44
N ALA A 691 -15.94 14.45 -28.19
CA ALA A 691 -16.94 14.36 -29.26
C ALA A 691 -16.72 15.45 -30.32
N ALA A 692 -16.78 15.10 -31.61
CA ALA A 692 -16.88 16.07 -32.68
C ALA A 692 -18.27 16.73 -32.57
N CYS A 693 -18.31 18.03 -32.33
CA CYS A 693 -19.56 18.72 -32.07
C CYS A 693 -19.67 20.04 -32.81
N ILE A 694 -20.91 20.34 -33.22
CA ILE A 694 -21.29 21.60 -33.85
C ILE A 694 -21.33 22.68 -32.76
N PRO A 695 -20.60 23.81 -32.90
CA PRO A 695 -20.69 24.89 -31.93
C PRO A 695 -22.14 25.34 -31.71
N TYR A 696 -22.58 25.38 -30.46
CA TYR A 696 -23.90 25.85 -30.07
C TYR A 696 -23.87 27.36 -29.82
N THR A 697 -24.57 28.09 -30.66
CA THR A 697 -24.69 29.57 -30.62
C THR A 697 -26.15 30.02 -30.44
N GLY A 698 -27.04 29.09 -30.07
CA GLY A 698 -28.49 29.33 -29.94
C GLY A 698 -29.33 28.93 -31.15
N GLN A 699 -28.73 28.28 -32.15
CA GLN A 699 -29.46 27.77 -33.33
C GLN A 699 -30.40 26.60 -32.99
N LEU A 700 -31.34 26.31 -33.89
CA LEU A 700 -32.18 25.11 -33.81
C LEU A 700 -31.32 23.84 -33.92
N MET A 701 -31.58 22.88 -33.03
CA MET A 701 -30.92 21.58 -33.05
C MET A 701 -31.67 20.59 -33.96
N THR A 702 -30.91 19.70 -34.59
CA THR A 702 -31.43 18.65 -35.47
C THR A 702 -31.12 17.27 -34.91
N SER A 703 -32.04 16.31 -35.13
CA SER A 703 -31.92 14.92 -34.68
C SER A 703 -30.60 14.29 -35.13
N GLY A 704 -29.96 13.51 -34.26
CA GLY A 704 -28.73 12.77 -34.56
C GLY A 704 -27.43 13.59 -34.49
N ASN A 705 -27.50 14.91 -34.26
CA ASN A 705 -26.32 15.76 -34.17
C ASN A 705 -25.94 16.09 -32.72
N THR A 706 -24.63 16.25 -32.48
CA THR A 706 -24.07 16.72 -31.21
C THR A 706 -23.67 18.18 -31.32
N TYR A 707 -24.15 19.00 -30.39
CA TYR A 707 -23.85 20.41 -30.26
C TYR A 707 -23.03 20.67 -29.00
N CYS A 708 -22.04 21.57 -29.06
CA CYS A 708 -21.24 21.94 -27.89
C CYS A 708 -21.28 23.45 -27.65
N LEU A 709 -21.54 23.84 -26.40
CA LEU A 709 -21.26 25.18 -25.91
C LEU A 709 -19.94 25.18 -25.16
N ASN A 710 -19.04 26.11 -25.51
CA ASN A 710 -17.82 26.41 -24.75
C ASN A 710 -17.87 27.89 -24.33
N GLY A 711 -17.97 28.14 -23.02
CA GLY A 711 -18.16 29.47 -22.45
C GLY A 711 -19.62 29.81 -22.14
N ASN A 712 -19.89 31.10 -21.93
CA ASN A 712 -21.21 31.58 -21.52
C ASN A 712 -22.10 31.91 -22.73
N LEU A 713 -23.37 31.48 -22.71
CA LEU A 713 -24.38 31.83 -23.71
C LEU A 713 -25.71 32.12 -23.02
N THR A 714 -26.32 33.25 -23.36
CA THR A 714 -27.70 33.57 -22.97
C THR A 714 -28.58 33.62 -24.20
N VAL A 715 -29.62 32.79 -24.23
CA VAL A 715 -30.68 32.81 -25.25
C VAL A 715 -31.98 33.27 -24.62
N SER A 716 -32.64 34.23 -25.26
CA SER A 716 -33.93 34.78 -24.83
C SER A 716 -35.14 33.96 -25.31
N SER A 717 -34.91 32.74 -25.78
CA SER A 717 -35.91 31.83 -26.35
C SER A 717 -35.88 30.45 -25.67
N ASN A 718 -36.87 29.63 -26.03
CA ASN A 718 -36.96 28.25 -25.58
C ASN A 718 -35.97 27.37 -26.36
N ILE A 719 -35.33 26.43 -25.65
CA ILE A 719 -34.45 25.44 -26.24
C ILE A 719 -35.22 24.12 -26.37
N THR A 720 -35.12 23.47 -27.53
CA THR A 720 -35.58 22.09 -27.72
C THR A 720 -34.40 21.24 -28.19
N ILE A 721 -34.08 20.20 -27.42
CA ILE A 721 -33.14 19.14 -27.79
C ILE A 721 -33.98 17.99 -28.36
N PRO A 722 -34.06 17.81 -29.69
CA PRO A 722 -34.89 16.75 -30.28
C PRO A 722 -34.35 15.36 -29.93
N ASN A 723 -35.16 14.32 -30.18
CA ASN A 723 -34.73 12.93 -30.05
C ASN A 723 -33.38 12.72 -30.76
N GLU A 724 -32.52 11.88 -30.19
CA GLU A 724 -31.21 11.51 -30.77
C GLU A 724 -30.20 12.67 -30.94
N ALA A 725 -30.57 13.92 -30.62
CA ALA A 725 -29.61 15.03 -30.53
C ALA A 725 -29.00 15.11 -29.12
N THR A 726 -27.78 15.64 -29.05
CA THR A 726 -27.09 15.89 -27.77
C THR A 726 -26.61 17.34 -27.72
N LEU A 727 -26.90 18.03 -26.62
CA LEU A 727 -26.29 19.33 -26.29
C LEU A 727 -25.31 19.14 -25.13
N ILE A 728 -24.04 19.48 -25.33
CA ILE A 728 -22.97 19.40 -24.34
C ILE A 728 -22.55 20.81 -23.93
N ILE A 729 -22.67 21.15 -22.65
CA ILE A 729 -22.10 22.37 -22.08
C ILE A 729 -20.70 21.98 -21.59
N GLN A 730 -19.69 22.30 -22.38
CA GLN A 730 -18.30 21.90 -22.12
C GLN A 730 -17.67 22.71 -20.99
N SER A 731 -17.96 24.01 -20.96
CA SER A 731 -17.51 24.96 -19.94
C SER A 731 -18.49 26.15 -19.90
N GLY A 732 -18.44 26.94 -18.83
CA GLY A 732 -19.27 28.14 -18.69
C GLY A 732 -20.74 27.86 -18.37
N GLN A 733 -21.62 28.81 -18.73
CA GLN A 733 -23.04 28.81 -18.36
C GLN A 733 -23.94 29.00 -19.59
N LEU A 734 -24.90 28.10 -19.77
CA LEU A 734 -26.04 28.31 -20.66
C LEU A 734 -27.21 28.90 -19.87
N GLN A 735 -27.77 30.01 -20.34
CA GLN A 735 -29.00 30.59 -19.81
C GLN A 735 -30.11 30.60 -20.87
N SER A 736 -31.31 30.10 -20.53
CA SER A 736 -32.48 30.09 -21.42
C SER A 736 -33.80 30.44 -20.73
N VAL A 737 -34.89 30.49 -21.50
CA VAL A 737 -36.26 30.60 -20.96
C VAL A 737 -36.75 29.21 -20.55
N ASP A 738 -37.36 28.41 -21.42
CA ASP A 738 -37.69 27.00 -21.15
C ASP A 738 -36.71 26.04 -21.85
N ILE A 739 -36.65 24.79 -21.38
CA ILE A 739 -35.85 23.71 -21.99
C ILE A 739 -36.72 22.46 -22.16
N GLN A 740 -36.87 21.99 -23.39
CA GLN A 740 -37.45 20.67 -23.70
C GLN A 740 -36.32 19.69 -24.06
N VAL A 741 -36.16 18.62 -23.29
CA VAL A 741 -35.11 17.60 -23.49
C VAL A 741 -35.76 16.30 -23.96
N ASN A 742 -35.83 16.11 -25.27
CA ASN A 742 -36.26 14.84 -25.89
C ASN A 742 -35.06 13.93 -26.23
N GLY A 743 -33.89 14.52 -26.45
CA GLY A 743 -32.60 13.81 -26.58
C GLY A 743 -31.78 13.88 -25.29
N ASN A 744 -30.53 14.35 -25.40
CA ASN A 744 -29.58 14.41 -24.28
C ASN A 744 -29.08 15.83 -24.01
N LEU A 745 -29.07 16.25 -22.75
CA LEU A 745 -28.34 17.41 -22.25
C LEU A 745 -27.20 16.92 -21.35
N GLU A 746 -25.95 17.29 -21.66
CA GLU A 746 -24.77 17.02 -20.84
C GLU A 746 -24.19 18.34 -20.34
N ILE A 747 -24.00 18.44 -19.03
CA ILE A 747 -23.37 19.58 -18.36
C ILE A 747 -22.06 19.03 -17.80
N ASN A 748 -20.93 19.37 -18.41
CA ASN A 748 -19.63 18.87 -17.99
C ASN A 748 -19.20 19.41 -16.62
N ASP A 749 -18.10 18.86 -16.10
CA ASP A 749 -17.51 19.28 -14.82
C ASP A 749 -17.33 20.81 -14.76
N GLY A 750 -17.84 21.43 -13.68
CA GLY A 750 -17.80 22.88 -13.46
C GLY A 750 -18.72 23.72 -14.36
N ALA A 751 -19.36 23.14 -15.38
CA ALA A 751 -20.28 23.87 -16.25
C ALA A 751 -21.68 24.00 -15.62
N SER A 752 -22.52 24.88 -16.19
CA SER A 752 -23.85 25.13 -15.63
C SER A 752 -24.93 25.44 -16.65
N VAL A 753 -26.17 25.16 -16.25
CA VAL A 753 -27.37 25.58 -16.97
C VAL A 753 -28.28 26.33 -16.01
N LYS A 754 -28.72 27.53 -16.42
CA LYS A 754 -29.78 28.30 -15.76
C LYS A 754 -30.97 28.43 -16.70
N SER A 755 -32.17 28.23 -16.19
CA SER A 755 -33.38 28.56 -16.94
C SER A 755 -34.32 29.42 -16.10
N THR A 756 -34.85 30.46 -16.74
CA THR A 756 -35.84 31.37 -16.14
C THR A 756 -37.27 30.81 -16.18
N GLY A 757 -37.43 29.64 -16.80
CA GLY A 757 -38.67 28.91 -16.96
C GLY A 757 -38.53 27.46 -16.50
N SER A 758 -39.22 26.56 -17.17
CA SER A 758 -39.31 25.14 -16.80
C SER A 758 -38.44 24.25 -17.70
N ILE A 759 -38.09 23.07 -17.17
CA ILE A 759 -37.51 21.98 -17.96
C ILE A 759 -38.48 20.80 -18.01
N THR A 760 -38.65 20.24 -19.20
CA THR A 760 -39.37 19.00 -19.42
C THR A 760 -38.41 17.97 -20.00
N ILE A 761 -38.32 16.79 -19.38
CA ILE A 761 -37.40 15.72 -19.77
C ILE A 761 -38.21 14.51 -20.21
N GLY A 762 -38.05 14.12 -21.47
CA GLY A 762 -38.81 13.04 -22.08
C GLY A 762 -40.22 13.44 -22.53
N VAL A 763 -40.85 12.51 -23.24
CA VAL A 763 -42.22 12.62 -23.75
C VAL A 763 -42.94 11.33 -23.44
N HIS A 764 -44.15 11.42 -22.88
CA HIS A 764 -44.92 10.25 -22.50
C HIS A 764 -45.17 9.32 -23.70
N GLY A 765 -44.83 8.04 -23.55
CA GLY A 765 -45.03 7.01 -24.57
C GLY A 765 -44.26 7.20 -25.88
N SER A 766 -43.16 7.96 -25.87
CA SER A 766 -42.34 8.18 -27.07
C SER A 766 -41.52 6.97 -27.52
N ASN A 767 -41.31 5.97 -26.64
CA ASN A 767 -40.37 4.87 -26.86
C ASN A 767 -38.95 5.35 -27.22
N LYS A 768 -38.54 6.52 -26.69
CA LYS A 768 -37.22 7.12 -26.90
C LYS A 768 -36.63 7.57 -25.57
N ASN A 769 -35.35 7.25 -25.36
CA ASN A 769 -34.61 7.69 -24.17
C ASN A 769 -34.39 9.21 -24.18
N SER A 770 -34.42 9.81 -23.01
CA SER A 770 -34.01 11.20 -22.81
C SER A 770 -33.20 11.33 -21.52
N ARG A 771 -32.23 12.24 -21.49
CA ARG A 771 -31.32 12.33 -20.35
C ARG A 771 -30.82 13.74 -20.10
N VAL A 772 -30.74 14.15 -18.84
CA VAL A 772 -29.94 15.29 -18.40
C VAL A 772 -28.81 14.78 -17.51
N LYS A 773 -27.55 15.00 -17.88
CA LYS A 773 -26.37 14.56 -17.14
C LYS A 773 -25.59 15.75 -16.58
N LEU A 774 -25.24 15.68 -15.30
CA LEU A 774 -24.45 16.67 -14.58
C LEU A 774 -23.10 16.06 -14.18
N GLY A 775 -22.01 16.70 -14.59
CA GLY A 775 -20.64 16.39 -14.17
C GLY A 775 -20.31 16.84 -12.75
N THR A 776 -19.06 16.66 -12.35
CA THR A 776 -18.56 17.06 -11.03
C THR A 776 -18.68 18.56 -10.83
N LYS A 777 -19.23 19.02 -9.70
CA LYS A 777 -19.42 20.45 -9.40
C LYS A 777 -20.16 21.23 -10.51
N SER A 778 -21.03 20.56 -11.26
CA SER A 778 -21.92 21.22 -12.23
C SER A 778 -23.28 21.52 -11.60
N PHE A 779 -24.06 22.42 -12.19
CA PHE A 779 -25.42 22.66 -11.71
C PHE A 779 -26.46 22.95 -12.79
N LEU A 780 -27.70 22.59 -12.48
CA LEU A 780 -28.92 22.99 -13.17
C LEU A 780 -29.78 23.81 -12.19
N SER A 781 -30.01 25.09 -12.48
CA SER A 781 -30.81 25.98 -11.62
C SER A 781 -32.00 26.55 -12.38
N LEU A 782 -33.20 26.35 -11.84
CA LEU A 782 -34.47 26.65 -12.50
C LEU A 782 -35.33 27.53 -11.61
N THR A 783 -35.80 28.67 -12.15
CA THR A 783 -36.85 29.44 -11.47
C THR A 783 -38.24 28.83 -11.67
N GLY A 784 -38.42 28.02 -12.72
CA GLY A 784 -39.67 27.29 -13.02
C GLY A 784 -39.61 25.81 -12.62
N SER A 785 -40.47 25.00 -13.24
CA SER A 785 -40.76 23.61 -12.83
C SER A 785 -39.85 22.59 -13.50
N VAL A 786 -39.72 21.41 -12.89
CA VAL A 786 -39.19 20.19 -13.54
C VAL A 786 -40.35 19.22 -13.78
N SER A 787 -40.50 18.74 -15.01
CA SER A 787 -41.46 17.70 -15.35
C SER A 787 -40.79 16.52 -16.07
N GLN A 788 -40.99 15.31 -15.56
CA GLN A 788 -40.64 14.08 -16.25
C GLN A 788 -41.80 13.62 -17.14
N GLY A 789 -41.58 13.45 -18.44
CA GLY A 789 -42.48 12.68 -19.30
C GLY A 789 -42.02 11.22 -19.35
N ASP A 790 -42.89 10.24 -19.09
CA ASP A 790 -42.50 8.82 -19.05
C ASP A 790 -42.49 8.14 -20.45
N PRO A 791 -41.34 7.99 -21.14
CA PRO A 791 -41.25 7.35 -22.44
C PRO A 791 -41.63 5.87 -22.43
N SER A 792 -41.59 5.21 -21.27
CA SER A 792 -41.90 3.78 -21.15
C SER A 792 -43.39 3.48 -21.30
N PHE A 793 -44.24 4.51 -21.29
CA PHE A 793 -45.70 4.36 -21.26
C PHE A 793 -46.12 3.44 -20.10
N ALA A 794 -45.76 3.80 -18.87
CA ALA A 794 -45.99 3.01 -17.67
C ALA A 794 -45.42 1.57 -17.77
N GLY A 795 -44.27 1.40 -18.43
CA GLY A 795 -43.57 0.13 -18.58
C GLY A 795 -43.96 -0.74 -19.78
N LEU A 796 -44.83 -0.27 -20.68
CA LEU A 796 -45.16 -0.99 -21.92
C LEU A 796 -43.93 -1.14 -22.84
N TYR A 797 -43.09 -0.11 -22.92
CA TYR A 797 -41.81 -0.14 -23.62
C TYR A 797 -40.69 -0.44 -22.62
N GLN A 798 -40.07 -1.62 -22.74
CA GLN A 798 -39.01 -2.05 -21.83
C GLN A 798 -37.68 -1.35 -22.14
N GLY A 799 -36.97 -0.93 -21.10
CA GLY A 799 -35.60 -0.41 -21.19
C GLY A 799 -35.47 1.05 -21.65
N VAL A 800 -36.58 1.76 -21.89
CA VAL A 800 -36.57 3.20 -22.21
C VAL A 800 -36.87 4.07 -21.00
N THR A 801 -36.12 5.16 -20.83
CA THR A 801 -36.14 5.99 -19.63
C THR A 801 -35.93 7.47 -19.94
N SER A 802 -36.47 8.35 -19.09
CA SER A 802 -36.18 9.78 -19.03
C SER A 802 -35.63 10.13 -17.65
N ILE A 803 -34.31 10.37 -17.53
CA ILE A 803 -33.63 10.48 -16.22
C ILE A 803 -32.70 11.69 -16.10
N ILE A 804 -32.41 12.05 -14.86
CA ILE A 804 -31.34 12.97 -14.49
C ILE A 804 -30.19 12.15 -13.88
N GLU A 805 -29.00 12.24 -14.47
CA GLU A 805 -27.77 11.64 -13.94
C GLU A 805 -26.94 12.70 -13.23
N MET A 806 -26.63 12.50 -11.95
CA MET A 806 -25.94 13.48 -11.11
C MET A 806 -24.54 13.01 -10.70
N GLY A 807 -23.51 13.77 -11.05
CA GLY A 807 -22.12 13.56 -10.67
C GLY A 807 -21.76 14.09 -9.28
N THR A 808 -20.51 13.87 -8.87
CA THR A 808 -20.01 14.27 -7.54
C THR A 808 -20.18 15.78 -7.31
N ASN A 809 -20.80 16.17 -6.19
CA ASN A 809 -21.02 17.56 -5.80
C ASN A 809 -21.85 18.38 -6.79
N SER A 810 -22.62 17.73 -7.66
CA SER A 810 -23.54 18.42 -8.58
C SER A 810 -24.84 18.84 -7.89
N VAL A 811 -25.50 19.87 -8.43
CA VAL A 811 -26.72 20.46 -7.84
C VAL A 811 -27.80 20.62 -8.90
N VAL A 812 -29.01 20.16 -8.58
CA VAL A 812 -30.24 20.51 -9.30
C VAL A 812 -31.11 21.34 -8.34
N GLU A 813 -31.33 22.60 -8.66
CA GLU A 813 -32.16 23.53 -7.88
C GLU A 813 -33.43 23.90 -8.66
N ILE A 814 -34.58 23.73 -8.01
CA ILE A 814 -35.89 23.84 -8.64
C ILE A 814 -36.77 24.73 -7.77
N CYS A 815 -37.17 25.88 -8.29
CA CYS A 815 -38.07 26.79 -7.59
C CYS A 815 -39.55 26.62 -7.93
N GLY A 816 -39.86 26.09 -9.12
CA GLY A 816 -41.21 25.65 -9.46
C GLY A 816 -41.51 24.25 -8.95
N THR A 817 -42.61 23.68 -9.43
CA THR A 817 -43.04 22.32 -9.05
C THR A 817 -42.08 21.26 -9.57
N PHE A 818 -41.96 20.15 -8.85
CA PHE A 818 -41.29 18.93 -9.33
C PHE A 818 -42.34 17.86 -9.60
N THR A 819 -42.40 17.34 -10.82
CA THR A 819 -43.36 16.29 -11.19
C THR A 819 -42.64 15.10 -11.81
N GLN A 820 -42.84 13.92 -11.22
CA GLN A 820 -42.35 12.63 -11.72
C GLN A 820 -43.52 11.76 -12.18
N GLN A 821 -43.51 11.31 -13.44
CA GLN A 821 -44.56 10.45 -13.99
C GLN A 821 -44.24 8.95 -13.92
N SER A 822 -42.96 8.57 -14.01
CA SER A 822 -42.57 7.16 -14.06
C SER A 822 -42.75 6.47 -12.71
N THR A 823 -43.35 5.29 -12.76
CA THR A 823 -43.50 4.35 -11.63
C THR A 823 -42.64 3.10 -11.80
N THR A 824 -41.88 2.99 -12.90
CA THR A 824 -41.15 1.78 -13.29
C THR A 824 -39.62 1.92 -13.16
N TYR A 825 -39.11 3.14 -13.05
CA TYR A 825 -37.70 3.45 -12.82
C TYR A 825 -37.54 4.76 -12.05
N PRO A 826 -36.45 4.95 -11.28
CA PRO A 826 -36.20 6.20 -10.58
C PRO A 826 -35.87 7.35 -11.55
N PHE A 827 -36.27 8.57 -11.22
CA PHE A 827 -36.02 9.74 -12.07
C PHE A 827 -34.57 10.23 -11.96
N ILE A 828 -33.93 10.07 -10.80
CA ILE A 828 -32.57 10.53 -10.54
C ILE A 828 -31.65 9.34 -10.28
N LYS A 829 -30.49 9.35 -10.93
CA LYS A 829 -29.42 8.36 -10.77
C LYS A 829 -28.10 9.04 -10.41
N TYR A 830 -27.36 8.49 -9.46
CA TYR A 830 -26.01 8.96 -9.16
C TYR A 830 -24.96 8.30 -10.07
N VAL A 831 -24.04 9.09 -10.62
CA VAL A 831 -22.96 8.61 -11.52
C VAL A 831 -21.57 9.12 -11.12
N GLY A 832 -21.45 9.70 -9.92
CA GLY A 832 -20.19 10.22 -9.39
C GLY A 832 -19.35 9.19 -8.62
N LEU A 833 -18.33 9.68 -7.92
CA LEU A 833 -17.45 8.86 -7.07
C LEU A 833 -18.25 8.25 -5.91
N SER A 834 -17.92 7.02 -5.50
CA SER A 834 -18.64 6.30 -4.43
C SER A 834 -18.69 7.04 -3.09
N THR A 835 -17.71 7.90 -2.82
CA THR A 835 -17.62 8.76 -1.60
C THR A 835 -18.29 10.13 -1.75
N GLY A 836 -18.70 10.51 -2.96
CA GLY A 836 -19.32 11.79 -3.24
C GLY A 836 -20.82 11.85 -2.91
N LYS A 837 -21.38 13.06 -2.98
CA LYS A 837 -22.82 13.34 -2.81
C LYS A 837 -23.31 14.27 -3.91
N ALA A 838 -24.60 14.25 -4.23
CA ALA A 838 -25.23 15.22 -5.14
C ALA A 838 -26.57 15.69 -4.57
N TYR A 839 -26.96 16.93 -4.87
CA TYR A 839 -28.11 17.58 -4.25
C TYR A 839 -29.23 17.87 -5.25
N CYS A 840 -30.41 17.31 -5.02
CA CYS A 840 -31.63 17.68 -5.72
C CYS A 840 -32.55 18.45 -4.76
N ILE A 841 -32.80 19.71 -5.06
CA ILE A 841 -33.46 20.67 -4.16
C ILE A 841 -34.71 21.20 -4.85
N ALA A 842 -35.87 20.87 -4.30
CA ALA A 842 -37.17 21.38 -4.73
C ALA A 842 -37.73 22.34 -3.68
N LYS A 843 -37.96 23.60 -4.07
CA LYS A 843 -38.42 24.65 -3.17
C LYS A 843 -39.95 24.81 -3.14
N ALA A 844 -40.64 24.35 -4.17
CA ALA A 844 -42.09 24.26 -4.21
C ALA A 844 -42.57 22.79 -4.09
N ASP A 845 -43.84 22.55 -4.41
CA ASP A 845 -44.48 21.24 -4.23
C ASP A 845 -43.92 20.18 -5.18
N VAL A 846 -43.80 18.97 -4.64
CA VAL A 846 -43.23 17.78 -5.27
C VAL A 846 -44.34 16.75 -5.43
N SER A 847 -44.51 16.23 -6.64
CA SER A 847 -45.51 15.21 -6.95
C SER A 847 -44.93 14.04 -7.76
N GLY A 848 -45.43 12.84 -7.50
CA GLY A 848 -45.06 11.61 -8.19
C GLY A 848 -46.29 10.80 -8.64
N GLY A 849 -46.09 9.86 -9.55
CA GLY A 849 -47.05 8.79 -9.86
C GLY A 849 -47.13 7.77 -8.71
N ASN A 850 -48.21 6.98 -8.67
CA ASN A 850 -48.39 5.99 -7.61
C ASN A 850 -47.28 4.92 -7.67
N GLY A 851 -46.37 4.92 -6.69
CA GLY A 851 -45.19 4.05 -6.66
C GLY A 851 -43.91 4.66 -7.26
N SER A 852 -43.93 5.94 -7.63
CA SER A 852 -42.73 6.66 -8.08
C SER A 852 -41.67 6.72 -6.98
N VAL A 853 -40.41 6.55 -7.40
CA VAL A 853 -39.22 6.62 -6.55
C VAL A 853 -38.28 7.69 -7.07
N LEU A 854 -37.77 8.56 -6.20
CA LEU A 854 -36.84 9.62 -6.55
C LEU A 854 -35.50 9.06 -7.04
N SER A 855 -34.84 8.23 -6.22
CA SER A 855 -33.57 7.59 -6.57
C SER A 855 -33.34 6.27 -5.80
N ASN A 856 -32.56 5.38 -6.42
CA ASN A 856 -32.06 4.15 -5.78
C ASN A 856 -30.63 4.30 -5.23
N ASP A 857 -30.06 5.51 -5.26
CA ASP A 857 -28.67 5.77 -4.85
C ASP A 857 -28.61 6.58 -3.55
N ASN A 858 -27.87 6.09 -2.55
CA ASN A 858 -27.71 6.75 -1.24
C ASN A 858 -26.81 8.01 -1.27
N GLN A 859 -26.17 8.27 -2.42
CA GLN A 859 -25.38 9.46 -2.68
C GLN A 859 -26.24 10.66 -3.08
N ILE A 860 -27.48 10.42 -3.52
CA ILE A 860 -28.44 11.49 -3.80
C ILE A 860 -29.01 12.00 -2.48
N ILE A 861 -28.96 13.32 -2.32
CA ILE A 861 -29.59 14.06 -1.22
C ILE A 861 -30.78 14.84 -1.82
N GLY A 862 -31.99 14.41 -1.51
CA GLY A 862 -33.23 15.09 -1.88
C GLY A 862 -33.68 16.05 -0.77
N ILE A 863 -33.91 17.32 -1.10
CA ILE A 863 -34.46 18.32 -0.18
C ILE A 863 -35.75 18.87 -0.78
N ALA A 864 -36.89 18.63 -0.12
CA ALA A 864 -38.20 19.11 -0.52
C ALA A 864 -38.74 20.13 0.50
N MET A 865 -38.61 21.42 0.18
CA MET A 865 -39.07 22.53 1.03
C MET A 865 -40.57 22.80 0.89
N GLY A 866 -41.22 22.24 -0.14
CA GLY A 866 -42.67 22.21 -0.30
C GLY A 866 -43.30 20.89 0.16
N SER A 867 -44.58 20.71 -0.13
CA SER A 867 -45.28 19.45 0.14
C SER A 867 -44.81 18.33 -0.81
N VAL A 868 -44.97 17.08 -0.39
CA VAL A 868 -44.61 15.90 -1.19
C VAL A 868 -45.84 15.01 -1.28
N THR A 869 -46.28 14.70 -2.50
CA THR A 869 -47.43 13.82 -2.76
C THR A 869 -47.04 12.69 -3.69
N SER A 870 -47.32 11.44 -3.29
CA SER A 870 -47.16 10.26 -4.16
C SER A 870 -45.74 10.05 -4.71
N LEU A 871 -44.70 10.49 -4.01
CA LEU A 871 -43.30 10.23 -4.35
C LEU A 871 -42.54 9.65 -3.15
N SER A 872 -41.88 8.51 -3.34
CA SER A 872 -40.99 7.91 -2.35
C SER A 872 -39.54 8.34 -2.59
N ALA A 873 -38.74 8.47 -1.54
CA ALA A 873 -37.31 8.77 -1.65
C ALA A 873 -36.48 7.61 -2.25
N GLY A 874 -36.95 6.37 -2.11
CA GLY A 874 -36.16 5.17 -2.44
C GLY A 874 -34.99 5.00 -1.47
N ALA A 875 -33.77 4.87 -2.01
CA ALA A 875 -32.55 4.78 -1.20
C ALA A 875 -31.84 6.13 -1.01
N ALA A 876 -32.37 7.21 -1.57
CA ALA A 876 -31.81 8.56 -1.40
C ALA A 876 -31.85 9.00 0.07
N SER A 877 -30.86 9.78 0.48
CA SER A 877 -30.96 10.56 1.71
C SER A 877 -31.98 11.67 1.48
N PHE A 878 -33.02 11.78 2.31
CA PHE A 878 -34.14 12.67 2.03
C PHE A 878 -34.49 13.56 3.21
N CYS A 879 -34.76 14.83 2.91
CA CYS A 879 -35.32 15.79 3.85
C CYS A 879 -36.58 16.43 3.26
N GLY A 880 -37.72 16.15 3.86
CA GLY A 880 -39.04 16.65 3.46
C GLY A 880 -40.15 15.75 4.02
N PRO A 881 -41.43 16.08 3.79
CA PRO A 881 -41.93 17.32 3.18
C PRO A 881 -41.72 18.57 4.06
N ASN A 882 -41.85 19.76 3.49
CA ASN A 882 -41.70 21.06 4.15
C ASN A 882 -40.35 21.23 4.86
N ALA A 883 -39.28 20.78 4.23
CA ALA A 883 -37.94 20.79 4.79
C ALA A 883 -37.47 22.19 5.23
N THR A 884 -36.87 22.23 6.42
CA THR A 884 -36.11 23.38 6.94
C THR A 884 -34.73 22.91 7.37
N LYS A 885 -33.76 23.83 7.48
CA LYS A 885 -32.41 23.49 7.93
C LYS A 885 -32.39 22.81 9.29
N ALA A 886 -33.28 23.22 10.19
CA ALA A 886 -33.43 22.64 11.52
C ALA A 886 -33.91 21.18 11.50
N MET A 887 -34.71 20.78 10.51
CA MET A 887 -35.24 19.40 10.42
C MET A 887 -34.17 18.38 10.04
N CYS A 888 -33.17 18.79 9.27
CA CYS A 888 -32.16 17.88 8.71
C CYS A 888 -30.79 18.56 8.55
N PRO A 889 -30.19 19.06 9.64
CA PRO A 889 -28.98 19.89 9.56
C PRO A 889 -27.79 19.19 8.92
N ALA A 890 -27.71 17.86 9.04
CA ALA A 890 -26.65 17.05 8.41
C ALA A 890 -26.80 16.89 6.90
N LEU A 891 -28.01 17.10 6.35
CA LEU A 891 -28.30 16.98 4.91
C LEU A 891 -28.38 18.36 4.23
N TRP A 892 -28.44 19.45 4.98
CA TRP A 892 -28.60 20.80 4.45
C TRP A 892 -27.25 21.35 3.93
N PRO A 893 -27.09 21.61 2.62
CA PRO A 893 -25.82 22.08 2.10
C PRO A 893 -25.54 23.53 2.49
N SER A 894 -24.27 23.83 2.74
CA SER A 894 -23.78 25.20 2.84
C SER A 894 -24.09 25.96 1.55
N GLY A 895 -24.69 27.16 1.65
CA GLY A 895 -25.09 27.96 0.49
C GLY A 895 -26.58 27.90 0.15
N LEU A 896 -27.34 26.90 0.64
CA LEU A 896 -28.79 26.86 0.45
C LEU A 896 -29.50 27.80 1.43
N SER A 897 -30.29 28.75 0.89
CA SER A 897 -31.15 29.65 1.66
C SER A 897 -32.31 28.89 2.31
N GLU A 898 -32.66 29.25 3.55
CA GLU A 898 -33.87 28.78 4.23
C GLU A 898 -35.14 29.43 3.68
N ASP A 899 -35.01 30.54 2.97
CA ASP A 899 -36.13 31.12 2.23
C ASP A 899 -36.40 30.29 0.96
N LYS A 900 -37.54 29.60 0.96
CA LYS A 900 -37.99 28.80 -0.20
C LYS A 900 -38.28 29.65 -1.44
N PHE A 901 -38.45 30.96 -1.32
CA PHE A 901 -38.66 31.88 -2.45
C PHE A 901 -37.36 32.43 -3.04
N SER A 902 -36.22 32.23 -2.37
CA SER A 902 -34.90 32.66 -2.85
C SER A 902 -34.36 31.67 -3.89
N CYS A 903 -34.49 31.95 -5.18
CA CYS A 903 -33.94 31.10 -6.25
C CYS A 903 -32.49 31.42 -6.61
N GLY A 904 -31.80 30.45 -7.22
CA GLY A 904 -30.45 30.65 -7.76
C GLY A 904 -29.33 30.43 -6.75
N ASN A 905 -29.56 29.62 -5.71
CA ASN A 905 -28.54 29.23 -4.74
C ASN A 905 -27.59 28.13 -5.26
N ALA A 906 -27.88 27.49 -6.39
CA ALA A 906 -27.03 26.41 -6.91
C ALA A 906 -25.53 26.78 -7.07
N PRO A 907 -25.15 27.97 -7.59
CA PRO A 907 -23.74 28.38 -7.65
C PRO A 907 -23.11 28.46 -6.26
N ASP A 908 -23.80 29.12 -5.31
CA ASP A 908 -23.35 29.22 -3.93
C ASP A 908 -23.16 27.85 -3.27
N ILE A 909 -24.06 26.91 -3.55
CA ILE A 909 -24.01 25.55 -3.02
C ILE A 909 -22.81 24.81 -3.60
N VAL A 910 -22.62 24.83 -4.93
CA VAL A 910 -21.48 24.18 -5.59
C VAL A 910 -20.14 24.75 -5.10
N ASP A 911 -20.04 26.06 -4.96
CA ASP A 911 -18.81 26.74 -4.52
C ASP A 911 -18.47 26.41 -3.06
N LYS A 912 -19.49 26.29 -2.21
CA LYS A 912 -19.33 26.00 -0.77
C LYS A 912 -19.28 24.50 -0.47
N ILE A 913 -19.69 23.64 -1.41
CA ILE A 913 -19.43 22.20 -1.38
C ILE A 913 -17.93 21.99 -1.65
N ASN A 914 -17.19 21.85 -0.55
CA ASN A 914 -15.73 21.74 -0.47
C ASN A 914 -14.98 23.03 -0.84
N ALA A 915 -14.79 23.89 0.15
CA ALA A 915 -14.16 25.22 0.10
C ALA A 915 -12.67 25.27 -0.32
N PHE A 916 -12.13 24.22 -0.94
CA PHE A 916 -10.71 24.15 -1.32
C PHE A 916 -10.55 23.63 -2.75
N CYS A 917 -10.17 24.51 -3.68
CA CYS A 917 -9.64 24.13 -5.00
C CYS A 917 -8.19 23.62 -4.84
N THR A 918 -7.88 22.48 -5.46
CA THR A 918 -6.51 21.98 -5.71
C THR A 918 -6.44 21.54 -7.16
N LYS A 919 -5.44 21.98 -7.93
CA LYS A 919 -5.15 21.35 -9.23
C LYS A 919 -4.46 20.00 -9.00
N PRO A 920 -4.76 18.97 -9.82
CA PRO A 920 -3.92 17.79 -9.89
C PRO A 920 -2.47 18.19 -10.21
N ALA A 921 -1.49 17.49 -9.64
CA ALA A 921 -0.09 17.73 -9.96
C ALA A 921 0.13 17.45 -11.47
N ALA A 922 0.71 18.40 -12.20
CA ALA A 922 1.14 18.17 -13.57
C ALA A 922 2.37 17.25 -13.57
N THR A 923 2.24 16.05 -14.15
CA THR A 923 3.34 15.08 -14.27
C THR A 923 3.97 15.15 -15.66
N GLY A 924 5.29 15.41 -15.72
CA GLY A 924 6.07 15.51 -16.96
C GLY A 924 7.34 16.35 -16.79
N THR A 925 8.20 16.39 -17.81
CA THR A 925 9.38 17.28 -17.87
C THR A 925 8.93 18.70 -18.24
N SER A 926 9.19 19.67 -17.38
CA SER A 926 8.75 21.06 -17.57
C SER A 926 9.49 21.78 -18.70
N SER A 927 8.77 22.64 -19.44
CA SER A 927 9.35 23.60 -20.40
C SER A 927 9.60 24.99 -19.80
N GLU A 928 9.19 25.25 -18.56
CA GLU A 928 9.28 26.57 -17.91
C GLU A 928 10.32 26.57 -16.77
N VAL A 929 11.23 27.54 -16.81
CA VAL A 929 12.29 27.73 -15.81
C VAL A 929 11.84 28.67 -14.71
N THR A 930 12.20 28.38 -13.45
CA THR A 930 11.98 29.32 -12.35
C THR A 930 12.86 30.56 -12.54
N ARG A 931 12.25 31.74 -12.61
CA ARG A 931 12.97 33.00 -12.94
C ARG A 931 13.36 33.84 -11.72
N LEU A 932 12.73 33.59 -10.58
CA LEU A 932 13.02 34.29 -9.33
C LEU A 932 13.50 33.32 -8.25
N GLY A 933 14.59 33.67 -7.59
CA GLY A 933 15.19 32.88 -6.53
C GLY A 933 15.55 33.74 -5.31
N ILE A 934 15.21 33.28 -4.11
CA ILE A 934 15.69 33.83 -2.83
C ILE A 934 16.56 32.77 -2.15
N THR A 935 17.86 33.00 -2.07
CA THR A 935 18.79 32.08 -1.39
C THR A 935 19.61 32.82 -0.35
N VAL A 936 19.85 32.15 0.78
CA VAL A 936 20.84 32.54 1.78
C VAL A 936 22.11 31.67 1.69
N GLN A 937 22.20 30.82 0.67
CA GLN A 937 23.38 30.06 0.29
C GLN A 937 24.17 30.80 -0.80
N ASP A 938 25.38 30.32 -1.09
CA ASP A 938 26.12 30.75 -2.27
C ASP A 938 25.36 30.34 -3.54
N LYS A 939 25.08 31.31 -4.41
CA LYS A 939 24.30 31.09 -5.64
C LYS A 939 25.01 30.08 -6.56
N ALA A 940 24.44 28.89 -6.68
CA ALA A 940 24.94 27.86 -7.59
C ALA A 940 24.77 28.26 -9.07
N ASN A 941 25.64 27.74 -9.94
CA ASN A 941 25.60 28.05 -11.37
C ASN A 941 24.33 27.48 -12.05
N GLY A 942 23.53 28.36 -12.65
CA GLY A 942 22.22 28.03 -13.24
C GLY A 942 21.06 27.94 -12.24
N TRP A 943 21.21 28.51 -11.05
CA TRP A 943 20.11 28.69 -10.09
C TRP A 943 19.58 30.13 -10.18
N PRO A 944 18.24 30.37 -10.16
CA PRO A 944 17.16 29.41 -9.92
C PRO A 944 16.67 28.64 -11.16
N GLU A 945 17.27 28.86 -12.33
CA GLU A 945 16.73 28.38 -13.61
C GLU A 945 16.68 26.85 -13.75
N LYS A 946 17.49 26.13 -12.96
CA LYS A 946 17.47 24.66 -12.84
C LYS A 946 16.38 24.11 -11.90
N VAL A 947 15.68 24.97 -11.16
CA VAL A 947 14.53 24.57 -10.34
C VAL A 947 13.30 24.54 -11.26
N PRO A 948 12.70 23.37 -11.54
CA PRO A 948 11.54 23.29 -12.43
C PRO A 948 10.27 23.78 -11.73
N ASN A 949 9.36 24.44 -12.48
CA ASN A 949 7.96 24.71 -12.08
C ASN A 949 7.74 25.57 -10.82
N GLY A 950 8.68 26.44 -10.45
CA GLY A 950 8.48 27.43 -9.38
C GLY A 950 8.18 28.82 -9.92
N PHE A 951 7.20 29.52 -9.35
CA PHE A 951 7.12 30.99 -9.51
C PHE A 951 8.28 31.67 -8.76
N ILE A 952 8.68 31.10 -7.62
CA ILE A 952 9.82 31.54 -6.80
C ILE A 952 10.52 30.30 -6.23
N ALA A 953 11.84 30.21 -6.37
CA ALA A 953 12.67 29.23 -5.68
C ALA A 953 13.20 29.84 -4.38
N MET A 954 12.93 29.22 -3.23
CA MET A 954 13.46 29.65 -1.94
C MET A 954 14.40 28.59 -1.39
N GLU A 955 15.61 28.99 -1.01
CA GLU A 955 16.64 28.06 -0.53
C GLU A 955 17.26 28.55 0.78
N SER A 956 17.16 27.70 1.81
CA SER A 956 17.73 27.94 3.14
C SER A 956 17.90 26.61 3.87
N LYS A 957 19.05 26.41 4.54
CA LYS A 957 19.32 25.19 5.32
C LYS A 957 18.69 25.22 6.72
N ASN A 958 18.54 26.41 7.31
CA ASN A 958 18.21 26.56 8.73
C ASN A 958 17.52 27.88 9.12
N LYS A 959 17.18 28.75 8.17
CA LYS A 959 16.49 30.02 8.43
C LYS A 959 15.07 29.98 7.88
N GLY A 960 14.11 30.43 8.69
CA GLY A 960 12.74 30.67 8.24
C GLY A 960 12.65 31.89 7.31
N PHE A 961 11.66 31.89 6.43
CA PHE A 961 11.33 33.04 5.60
C PHE A 961 10.45 34.02 6.39
N VAL A 962 10.89 35.27 6.48
CA VAL A 962 10.13 36.34 7.14
C VAL A 962 9.71 37.34 6.09
N ILE A 963 8.39 37.51 5.92
CA ILE A 963 7.84 38.50 5.00
C ILE A 963 7.97 39.89 5.62
N THR A 964 8.66 40.79 4.93
CA THR A 964 8.79 42.19 5.34
C THR A 964 7.42 42.84 5.42
N ARG A 965 7.13 43.46 6.56
CA ARG A 965 5.92 44.27 6.77
C ARG A 965 6.21 45.72 6.40
N VAL A 966 5.37 46.31 5.57
CA VAL A 966 5.45 47.73 5.18
C VAL A 966 4.15 48.45 5.52
N LEU A 967 4.20 49.77 5.66
CA LEU A 967 3.00 50.56 5.95
C LEU A 967 1.96 50.39 4.84
N HIS A 968 2.35 50.67 3.59
CA HIS A 968 1.49 50.53 2.41
C HIS A 968 2.28 50.58 1.09
N VAL A 969 1.79 49.85 0.07
CA VAL A 969 2.13 50.04 -1.35
C VAL A 969 0.86 50.07 -2.20
N SER A 970 0.75 51.04 -3.11
CA SER A 970 -0.38 51.16 -4.03
C SER A 970 -0.40 50.01 -5.05
N GLN A 971 -1.58 49.66 -5.59
CA GLN A 971 -1.70 48.60 -6.60
C GLN A 971 -0.80 48.88 -7.82
N THR A 972 -0.81 50.11 -8.34
CA THR A 972 0.18 50.58 -9.30
C THR A 972 1.20 51.44 -8.56
N PRO A 973 2.51 51.15 -8.60
CA PRO A 973 3.51 51.86 -7.80
C PRO A 973 3.46 53.39 -7.99
N GLN A 974 3.39 54.14 -6.88
CA GLN A 974 3.36 55.61 -6.90
C GLN A 974 4.48 56.22 -6.05
N PRO A 975 4.90 57.47 -6.36
CA PRO A 975 5.76 58.23 -5.45
C PRO A 975 5.10 58.38 -4.07
N GLY A 976 5.77 57.88 -3.03
CA GLY A 976 5.27 57.88 -1.64
C GLY A 976 4.88 56.50 -1.10
N ASP A 977 4.86 55.46 -1.95
CA ASP A 977 4.72 54.07 -1.50
C ASP A 977 5.93 53.65 -0.64
N SER A 978 5.72 52.70 0.27
CA SER A 978 6.78 52.17 1.15
C SER A 978 7.89 51.43 0.38
N VAL A 979 7.64 51.07 -0.88
CA VAL A 979 8.62 50.46 -1.80
C VAL A 979 8.76 51.34 -3.03
N THR A 980 9.90 52.02 -3.14
CA THR A 980 10.15 53.01 -4.22
C THR A 980 10.62 52.39 -5.54
N ASP A 981 11.12 51.16 -5.53
CA ASP A 981 11.61 50.43 -6.72
C ASP A 981 11.22 48.93 -6.65
N PRO A 982 9.96 48.58 -6.94
CA PRO A 982 9.48 47.21 -6.86
C PRO A 982 10.06 46.34 -7.99
N LYS A 983 10.44 45.10 -7.68
CA LYS A 983 10.92 44.11 -8.65
C LYS A 983 9.91 42.96 -8.79
N GLU A 984 9.78 42.43 -10.00
CA GLU A 984 8.90 41.30 -10.28
C GLU A 984 9.16 40.14 -9.30
N GLY A 985 8.09 39.63 -8.73
CA GLY A 985 8.06 38.57 -7.72
C GLY A 985 8.45 38.99 -6.30
N MET A 986 8.65 40.28 -6.02
CA MET A 986 8.73 40.77 -4.64
C MET A 986 7.44 40.44 -3.86
N ILE A 987 7.63 40.02 -2.60
CA ILE A 987 6.55 39.70 -1.66
C ILE A 987 6.72 40.56 -0.40
N LEU A 988 5.62 41.15 0.06
CA LEU A 988 5.56 41.91 1.32
C LEU A 988 4.22 41.70 2.02
N TYR A 989 4.13 42.08 3.28
CA TYR A 989 2.87 42.21 4.00
C TYR A 989 2.53 43.69 4.12
N ASP A 990 1.46 44.11 3.45
CA ASP A 990 0.95 45.47 3.50
C ASP A 990 0.09 45.61 4.76
N MET A 991 0.50 46.44 5.70
CA MET A 991 -0.20 46.58 6.98
C MET A 991 -1.52 47.32 6.85
N GLN A 992 -1.63 48.24 5.90
CA GLN A 992 -2.87 48.97 5.62
C GLN A 992 -3.91 48.04 4.99
N ASP A 993 -3.52 47.26 3.98
CA ASP A 993 -4.42 46.37 3.24
C ASP A 993 -4.58 44.99 3.92
N LYS A 994 -3.81 44.72 4.97
CA LYS A 994 -3.83 43.49 5.80
C LYS A 994 -3.70 42.21 4.98
N CYS A 995 -2.85 42.23 3.96
CA CYS A 995 -2.63 41.11 3.07
C CYS A 995 -1.15 40.96 2.72
N ILE A 996 -0.75 39.74 2.33
CA ILE A 996 0.52 39.54 1.64
C ILE A 996 0.32 40.00 0.20
N LYS A 997 1.12 40.92 -0.32
CA LYS A 997 1.09 41.34 -1.73
C LYS A 997 2.27 40.75 -2.50
N LEU A 998 2.02 40.40 -3.76
CA LEU A 998 3.01 40.01 -4.76
C LEU A 998 3.04 41.07 -5.87
N TYR A 999 4.24 41.52 -6.26
CA TYR A 999 4.41 42.39 -7.42
C TYR A 999 4.63 41.54 -8.67
N ASN A 1000 3.81 41.69 -9.71
CA ASN A 1000 3.92 40.89 -10.95
C ASN A 1000 4.80 41.53 -12.03
N GLY A 1001 5.58 42.57 -11.69
CA GLY A 1001 6.37 43.36 -12.63
C GLY A 1001 5.68 44.66 -13.07
N THR A 1002 4.36 44.77 -12.89
CA THR A 1002 3.56 45.97 -13.23
C THR A 1002 2.69 46.47 -12.08
N GLU A 1003 2.11 45.57 -11.29
CA GLU A 1003 1.19 45.89 -10.19
C GLU A 1003 1.45 45.01 -8.96
N TRP A 1004 1.16 45.58 -7.78
CA TRP A 1004 1.04 44.86 -6.52
C TRP A 1004 -0.37 44.31 -6.35
N LYS A 1005 -0.51 43.01 -6.10
CA LYS A 1005 -1.80 42.38 -5.78
C LYS A 1005 -1.72 41.59 -4.50
N CYS A 1006 -2.77 41.66 -3.67
CA CYS A 1006 -2.91 40.74 -2.55
C CYS A 1006 -2.93 39.30 -3.07
N ILE A 1007 -2.08 38.45 -2.49
CA ILE A 1007 -2.15 37.01 -2.70
C ILE A 1007 -3.46 36.55 -2.09
N GLN A 1008 -4.38 36.19 -2.96
CA GLN A 1008 -5.68 35.64 -2.60
C GLN A 1008 -5.79 34.25 -3.22
N ARG A 1009 -6.27 33.29 -2.43
CA ARG A 1009 -6.56 31.96 -2.93
C ARG A 1009 -7.84 32.05 -3.77
N SER A 1010 -7.66 32.11 -5.08
CA SER A 1010 -8.74 32.12 -6.07
C SER A 1010 -8.69 30.82 -6.87
N CYS A 1011 -9.78 30.48 -7.55
CA CYS A 1011 -9.77 29.46 -8.59
C CYS A 1011 -9.64 30.25 -9.90
N ASN A 1012 -8.40 30.38 -10.37
CA ASN A 1012 -8.01 31.24 -11.49
C ASN A 1012 -7.88 30.47 -12.81
N ASP A 1013 -8.59 29.34 -12.91
CA ASP A 1013 -8.76 28.54 -14.12
C ASP A 1013 -10.23 28.47 -14.50
#